data_AF-A0A9E1J7A1-F1
#
_entry.id   AF-A0A9E1J7A1-F1
#
_cell.length_a   1.000
_cell.length_b   1.000
_cell.length_c   1.000
_cell.angle_alpha   90.00
_cell.angle_beta   90.00
_cell.angle_gamma   90.00
#
_symmetry.space_group_name_H-M   'P 1'
#
loop_
_entity.id
_entity.type
_entity.pdbx_description
1 polymer ?
#
loop_
_entity_poly.entity_id
_entity_poly.type
_entity_poly.pdbx_seq_one_letter_code
_entity_poly.pdbx_strand_id
1 'polypeptide(L)'
;GGGGRGVRVVETADELDEAFERAASEAAAAFGDGSLYVERYVRRARHIEVQILGDSAGNVRHLGERDCSIQRRHQKILEIAPAPNLADGLRGDILDAAVSLARTLEYTNVGTFEFLVDETAGDFIFMEANPRLQVEHTITEEVTGVDLVRAQLRLASGASLDDLGIPAEGPIMRGVAVQARVNMERMDKTGAATPAGGQLSAFDPPTGPGIRTDTFGYAGYATTPRFDSLLAKVITHSSEGYGAAIKASYRALCEFRIDGVATNIGFLQNLLRHELIASGELYTRFLDDHIADLVDDAGHKTAYFTAPAPAPEERNLAGAQVSDNDPLAVLNFGLSGATGISGSQPEALTQSPTGTAIVGPEGTAAVLSPLQGTIVAIHVAEGDSVTAGSSLLVMESMKMEHVIPATVSGYIRAIAVAEGDTIYDGAPLLFVEEGEVAGSAGEVLEEVDLDEIRPDLQEVLDRRYLHSDIGRPKATARRHDKGQRTARENIAQLCNMDTFVEYAPLVLAAQRQRHSVETLIEKSPADGLITAIAAVNDDKFGEPDNRCAIMFYDYTVFAGTQGVQNHRKTDRIIDLAEEGRLPFVLFAEGGGGRPGDTDRTGGDGSTTFARFAQLSGLVPMVGITTGRCFAGNASLLGCCDVIIATKDANIGMGGPAMIEGGGLGVFAPEDIGPMSIQVPSGVVDILVEDEDEAIDVAKQYLSYFQGPIDDWEAPDQRLMRRIVPENRLRVYEVREVIETLADVGTVMELRAGFGHGAVTCLIRVEGRPVGVLANNPKHLGGAIDSDAADKAARFLQLCDAFDIPVLNLCDTPGIMVGPEIEKTALVRHSSRLFLIGANMSVPFFTIVLRKGYGLGGIAMAGGSYKAAYFTVAWPTGEFYGMGIEGAVKLGYRNDLAAIEDPQERLATYQRMVDEAYEGAKALNHASYFGIDDVIDPVESRHWLINCLKSIRTEPRGHGKKRPAVDAW
;
A
#
# COMPACT_ATOMS: atom_id res chain seq x y z
N GLY A 1 3.16 16.99 16.76
CA GLY A 1 4.07 16.09 16.01
C GLY A 1 4.36 14.84 16.82
N GLY A 2 4.52 13.68 16.18
CA GLY A 2 4.86 12.43 16.88
C GLY A 2 6.23 12.53 17.58
N GLY A 3 6.33 12.01 18.81
CA GLY A 3 7.57 11.99 19.59
C GLY A 3 7.99 13.32 20.21
N GLY A 4 7.08 14.29 20.37
CA GLY A 4 7.35 15.57 21.05
C GLY A 4 8.09 16.63 20.21
N ARG A 5 8.29 16.38 18.91
CA ARG A 5 8.87 17.36 17.98
C ARG A 5 7.88 18.42 17.56
N GLY A 6 8.34 19.67 17.51
CA GLY A 6 7.50 20.84 17.19
C GLY A 6 6.53 21.22 18.32
N VAL A 7 6.83 20.88 19.59
CA VAL A 7 6.02 21.23 20.76
C VAL A 7 6.76 22.25 21.63
N ARG A 8 6.05 23.29 22.09
CA ARG A 8 6.56 24.31 23.02
C ARG A 8 5.52 24.65 24.07
N VAL A 9 5.96 24.77 25.32
CA VAL A 9 5.12 25.32 26.41
C VAL A 9 5.34 26.82 26.43
N VAL A 10 4.24 27.57 26.51
CA VAL A 10 4.21 29.03 26.58
C VAL A 10 3.54 29.40 27.89
N GLU A 11 4.27 30.02 28.82
CA GLU A 11 3.72 30.42 30.14
C GLU A 11 3.24 31.87 30.14
N THR A 12 3.80 32.71 29.26
CA THR A 12 3.44 34.13 29.13
C THR A 12 3.14 34.51 27.68
N ALA A 13 2.30 35.54 27.46
CA ALA A 13 1.90 35.94 26.11
C ALA A 13 3.08 36.43 25.25
N ASP A 14 4.11 37.02 25.88
CA ASP A 14 5.28 37.56 25.19
C ASP A 14 6.21 36.46 24.62
N GLU A 15 6.08 35.21 25.09
CA GLU A 15 6.82 34.05 24.58
C GLU A 15 6.19 33.42 23.33
N LEU A 16 4.94 33.80 22.99
CA LEU A 16 4.13 33.09 22.00
C LEU A 16 4.72 33.18 20.59
N ASP A 17 5.13 34.36 20.16
CA ASP A 17 5.62 34.59 18.79
C ASP A 17 6.89 33.77 18.51
N GLU A 18 7.88 33.82 19.42
CA GLU A 18 9.12 33.04 19.29
C GLU A 18 8.83 31.53 19.36
N ALA A 19 7.97 31.10 20.29
CA ALA A 19 7.63 29.70 20.43
C ALA A 19 6.91 29.14 19.18
N PHE A 20 6.00 29.92 18.58
CA PHE A 20 5.25 29.54 17.39
C PHE A 20 6.17 29.42 16.18
N GLU A 21 7.03 30.41 15.92
CA GLU A 21 7.98 30.36 14.79
C GLU A 21 8.92 29.15 14.89
N ARG A 22 9.50 28.91 16.08
CA ARG A 22 10.39 27.78 16.30
C ARG A 22 9.67 26.43 16.15
N ALA A 23 8.46 26.32 16.70
CA ALA A 23 7.67 25.09 16.58
C ALA A 23 7.28 24.81 15.13
N ALA A 24 6.87 25.83 14.37
CA ALA A 24 6.48 25.71 12.97
C ALA A 24 7.68 25.35 12.09
N SER A 25 8.84 25.99 12.32
CA SER A 25 10.07 25.66 11.60
C SER A 25 10.55 24.24 11.88
N GLU A 26 10.48 23.79 13.14
CA GLU A 26 10.86 22.42 13.52
C GLU A 26 9.88 21.40 12.92
N ALA A 27 8.58 21.70 12.91
CA ALA A 27 7.56 20.86 12.31
C ALA A 27 7.72 20.76 10.78
N ALA A 28 7.94 21.87 10.10
CA ALA A 28 8.19 21.90 8.65
C ALA A 28 9.45 21.10 8.27
N ALA A 29 10.54 21.27 9.03
CA ALA A 29 11.79 20.53 8.78
C ALA A 29 11.65 19.03 9.06
N ALA A 30 10.89 18.63 10.08
CA ALA A 30 10.74 17.24 10.47
C ALA A 30 9.64 16.49 9.69
N PHE A 31 8.58 17.18 9.27
CA PHE A 31 7.33 16.57 8.77
C PHE A 31 6.83 17.15 7.44
N GLY A 32 7.47 18.20 6.90
CA GLY A 32 7.03 18.86 5.66
C GLY A 32 5.79 19.75 5.80
N ASP A 33 5.25 19.89 7.01
CA ASP A 33 4.10 20.74 7.33
C ASP A 33 4.39 21.54 8.61
N GLY A 34 4.30 22.87 8.51
CA GLY A 34 4.52 23.81 9.61
C GLY A 34 3.25 24.21 10.36
N SER A 35 2.10 23.59 10.05
CA SER A 35 0.83 23.89 10.70
C SER A 35 0.85 23.50 12.18
N LEU A 36 0.43 24.43 13.04
CA LEU A 36 0.39 24.25 14.50
C LEU A 36 -1.04 24.41 15.03
N TYR A 37 -1.33 23.74 16.13
CA TYR A 37 -2.51 24.01 16.98
C TYR A 37 -2.05 24.38 18.39
N VAL A 38 -2.94 24.99 19.17
CA VAL A 38 -2.67 25.42 20.56
C VAL A 38 -3.63 24.72 21.49
N GLU A 39 -3.10 24.09 22.54
CA GLU A 39 -3.86 23.41 23.58
C GLU A 39 -3.53 23.97 24.97
N ARG A 40 -4.43 23.75 25.94
CA ARG A 40 -4.19 24.08 27.34
C ARG A 40 -3.09 23.18 27.89
N TYR A 41 -2.02 23.78 28.41
CA TYR A 41 -0.98 23.04 29.14
C TYR A 41 -1.42 22.76 30.58
N VAL A 42 -1.42 21.49 30.98
CA VAL A 42 -1.73 21.06 32.37
C VAL A 42 -0.42 20.72 33.06
N ARG A 43 0.01 21.57 34.01
CA ARG A 43 1.34 21.49 34.64
C ARG A 43 1.52 20.24 35.50
N ARG A 44 0.47 19.85 36.23
CA ARG A 44 0.48 18.68 37.11
C ARG A 44 -0.72 17.79 36.79
N ALA A 45 -0.52 16.93 35.79
CA ALA A 45 -1.54 16.00 35.32
C ALA A 45 -1.20 14.56 35.70
N ARG A 46 -2.23 13.75 35.97
CA ARG A 46 -2.14 12.29 35.88
C ARG A 46 -2.55 11.84 34.48
N HIS A 47 -1.77 10.94 33.89
CA HIS A 47 -2.07 10.35 32.60
C HIS A 47 -2.86 9.05 32.83
N ILE A 48 -4.17 9.10 32.59
CA ILE A 48 -5.09 7.97 32.77
C ILE A 48 -5.54 7.44 31.42
N GLU A 49 -5.55 6.12 31.28
CA GLU A 49 -5.95 5.46 30.05
C GLU A 49 -7.12 4.52 30.29
N VAL A 50 -8.03 4.41 29.34
CA VAL A 50 -9.14 3.45 29.37
C VAL A 50 -8.97 2.43 28.25
N GLN A 51 -8.95 1.14 28.60
CA GLN A 51 -8.95 0.06 27.62
C GLN A 51 -10.36 -0.12 27.05
N ILE A 52 -10.51 0.01 25.73
CA ILE A 52 -11.77 -0.18 25.01
C ILE A 52 -11.72 -1.40 24.10
N LEU A 53 -12.86 -2.11 24.00
CA LEU A 53 -13.14 -3.11 22.98
C LEU A 53 -14.45 -2.75 22.27
N GLY A 54 -14.45 -2.85 20.94
CA GLY A 54 -15.65 -2.73 20.12
C GLY A 54 -15.85 -3.92 19.17
N ASP A 55 -17.09 -4.30 18.91
CA ASP A 55 -17.43 -5.32 17.91
C ASP A 55 -18.12 -4.72 16.67
N SER A 56 -18.23 -5.52 15.61
CA SER A 56 -18.87 -5.10 14.35
C SER A 56 -20.39 -4.92 14.46
N ALA A 57 -21.00 -5.25 15.60
CA ALA A 57 -22.41 -5.01 15.88
C ALA A 57 -22.65 -3.64 16.54
N GLY A 58 -21.58 -2.86 16.75
CA GLY A 58 -21.63 -1.53 17.38
C GLY A 58 -21.63 -1.57 18.91
N ASN A 59 -21.39 -2.73 19.54
CA ASN A 59 -21.21 -2.80 20.98
C ASN A 59 -19.82 -2.31 21.36
N VAL A 60 -19.72 -1.52 22.43
CA VAL A 60 -18.47 -0.99 22.98
C VAL A 60 -18.46 -1.19 24.49
N ARG A 61 -17.35 -1.71 25.04
CA ARG A 61 -17.15 -1.97 26.47
C ARG A 61 -15.73 -1.54 26.89
N HIS A 62 -15.57 -1.10 28.14
CA HIS A 62 -14.25 -0.85 28.72
C HIS A 62 -13.74 -2.06 29.52
N LEU A 63 -12.42 -2.20 29.68
CA LEU A 63 -11.78 -3.14 30.62
C LEU A 63 -11.18 -2.45 31.85
N GLY A 64 -11.57 -1.20 32.09
CA GLY A 64 -11.06 -0.39 33.20
C GLY A 64 -9.88 0.48 32.79
N GLU A 65 -9.29 1.13 33.79
CA GLU A 65 -8.28 2.16 33.59
C GLU A 65 -6.86 1.76 34.01
N ARG A 66 -5.88 2.46 33.44
CA ARG A 66 -4.46 2.40 33.80
C ARG A 66 -3.96 3.79 34.13
N ASP A 67 -2.97 3.88 35.02
CA ASP A 67 -2.17 5.08 35.25
C ASP A 67 -0.82 4.94 34.56
N CYS A 68 -0.54 5.85 33.64
CA CYS A 68 0.71 5.94 32.86
C CYS A 68 1.46 7.26 33.15
N SER A 69 1.23 7.87 34.31
CA SER A 69 1.79 9.19 34.66
C SER A 69 3.30 9.17 34.79
N ILE A 70 3.91 8.03 35.14
CA ILE A 70 5.35 7.95 35.35
C ILE A 70 6.04 7.75 34.00
N GLN A 71 6.44 8.87 33.40
CA GLN A 71 7.03 8.95 32.07
C GLN A 71 8.22 9.92 32.04
N ARG A 72 9.14 9.71 31.09
CA ARG A 72 10.30 10.57 30.83
C ARG A 72 10.20 11.13 29.41
N ARG A 73 10.09 12.45 29.23
CA ARG A 73 9.96 13.07 27.90
C ARG A 73 8.94 12.33 27.00
N HIS A 74 7.77 12.04 27.56
CA HIS A 74 6.67 11.27 26.93
C HIS A 74 6.90 9.76 26.71
N GLN A 75 8.00 9.18 27.21
CA GLN A 75 8.21 7.72 27.24
C GLN A 75 7.75 7.14 28.57
N LYS A 76 6.75 6.27 28.57
CA LYS A 76 6.22 5.61 29.78
C LYS A 76 7.26 4.66 30.37
N ILE A 77 7.42 4.69 31.70
CA ILE A 77 8.44 3.92 32.44
C ILE A 77 7.81 2.93 33.42
N LEU A 78 6.75 3.35 34.11
CA LEU A 78 6.02 2.55 35.09
C LEU A 78 4.52 2.74 34.89
N GLU A 79 3.78 1.65 34.70
CA GLU A 79 2.33 1.67 34.53
C GLU A 79 1.61 0.85 35.59
N ILE A 80 0.43 1.28 36.01
CA ILE A 80 -0.31 0.67 37.12
C ILE A 80 -1.79 0.49 36.74
N ALA A 81 -2.38 -0.67 37.05
CA ALA A 81 -3.82 -0.92 36.91
C ALA A 81 -4.38 -1.57 38.19
N PRO A 82 -5.53 -1.13 38.72
CA PRO A 82 -6.22 0.12 38.42
C PRO A 82 -5.41 1.36 38.86
N ALA A 83 -5.82 2.55 38.44
CA ALA A 83 -5.17 3.80 38.83
C ALA A 83 -5.29 4.05 40.35
N PRO A 84 -4.18 4.18 41.11
CA PRO A 84 -4.22 4.34 42.57
C PRO A 84 -4.76 5.72 42.95
N ASN A 85 -5.43 5.85 44.10
CA ASN A 85 -5.93 7.14 44.61
C ASN A 85 -6.82 7.96 43.63
N LEU A 86 -7.40 7.32 42.60
CA LEU A 86 -8.38 7.97 41.73
C LEU A 86 -9.78 7.87 42.38
N ALA A 87 -10.44 9.01 42.58
CA ALA A 87 -11.76 9.04 43.21
C ALA A 87 -12.80 8.28 42.35
N ASP A 88 -13.65 7.47 42.98
CA ASP A 88 -14.57 6.57 42.26
C ASP A 88 -15.53 7.31 41.30
N GLY A 89 -16.00 8.50 41.69
CA GLY A 89 -16.83 9.34 40.81
C GLY A 89 -16.08 9.76 39.54
N LEU A 90 -14.88 10.30 39.71
CA LEU A 90 -14.02 10.71 38.59
C LEU A 90 -13.62 9.51 37.72
N ARG A 91 -13.36 8.34 38.32
CA ARG A 91 -13.12 7.10 37.58
C ARG A 91 -14.33 6.76 36.68
N GLY A 92 -15.53 6.79 37.24
CA GLY A 92 -16.77 6.56 36.49
C GLY A 92 -16.92 7.52 35.31
N ASP A 93 -16.73 8.81 35.55
CA ASP A 93 -16.87 9.85 34.51
C ASP A 93 -15.87 9.64 33.35
N ILE A 94 -14.63 9.24 33.65
CA ILE A 94 -13.60 8.95 32.63
C ILE A 94 -13.95 7.70 31.82
N LEU A 95 -14.42 6.63 32.48
CA LEU A 95 -14.83 5.39 31.81
C LEU A 95 -16.02 5.63 30.87
N ASP A 96 -17.02 6.37 31.35
CA ASP A 96 -18.21 6.74 30.57
C ASP A 96 -17.84 7.62 29.36
N ALA A 97 -16.94 8.59 29.54
CA ALA A 97 -16.45 9.42 28.45
C ALA A 97 -15.75 8.59 27.37
N ALA A 98 -14.89 7.64 27.76
CA ALA A 98 -14.20 6.76 26.82
C ALA A 98 -15.18 5.89 26.02
N VAL A 99 -16.15 5.26 26.68
CA VAL A 99 -17.18 4.45 26.02
C VAL A 99 -18.07 5.29 25.09
N SER A 100 -18.44 6.50 25.51
CA SER A 100 -19.24 7.43 24.72
C SER A 100 -18.52 7.86 23.44
N LEU A 101 -17.25 8.22 23.54
CA LEU A 101 -16.40 8.57 22.39
C LEU A 101 -16.26 7.38 21.43
N ALA A 102 -15.89 6.21 21.96
CA ALA A 102 -15.72 5.01 21.15
C ALA A 102 -17.03 4.56 20.46
N ARG A 103 -18.18 4.64 21.14
CA ARG A 103 -19.47 4.31 20.53
C ARG A 103 -19.85 5.29 19.41
N THR A 104 -19.59 6.58 19.61
CA THR A 104 -19.86 7.62 18.60
C THR A 104 -19.00 7.44 17.34
N LEU A 105 -17.77 6.94 17.51
CA LEU A 105 -16.85 6.62 16.42
C LEU A 105 -17.12 5.26 15.77
N GLU A 106 -18.16 4.53 16.20
CA GLU A 106 -18.43 3.15 15.77
C GLU A 106 -17.17 2.27 15.91
N TYR A 107 -16.43 2.47 17.01
CA TYR A 107 -15.11 1.89 17.20
C TYR A 107 -15.18 0.37 17.19
N THR A 108 -14.27 -0.28 16.46
CA THR A 108 -14.16 -1.74 16.37
C THR A 108 -12.76 -2.19 16.78
N ASN A 109 -12.67 -3.42 17.31
CA ASN A 109 -11.44 -4.01 17.84
C ASN A 109 -10.97 -3.37 19.17
N VAL A 110 -9.70 -3.56 19.54
CA VAL A 110 -9.07 -3.11 20.78
C VAL A 110 -8.41 -1.74 20.58
N GLY A 111 -8.68 -0.79 21.47
CA GLY A 111 -8.05 0.53 21.46
C GLY A 111 -7.94 1.13 22.86
N THR A 112 -7.11 2.17 22.99
CA THR A 112 -6.96 2.91 24.25
C THR A 112 -7.38 4.35 24.07
N PHE A 113 -8.15 4.87 25.01
CA PHE A 113 -8.52 6.29 25.09
C PHE A 113 -7.78 6.93 26.26
N GLU A 114 -7.02 7.98 25.99
CA GLU A 114 -6.10 8.62 26.94
C GLU A 114 -6.66 9.95 27.44
N PHE A 115 -6.47 10.20 28.73
CA PHE A 115 -6.98 11.36 29.44
C PHE A 115 -5.90 11.95 30.35
N LEU A 116 -5.94 13.27 30.51
CA LEU A 116 -5.18 14.00 31.51
C LEU A 116 -6.12 14.42 32.64
N VAL A 117 -5.86 13.94 33.85
CA VAL A 117 -6.56 14.38 35.06
C VAL A 117 -5.78 15.53 35.67
N ASP A 118 -6.39 16.71 35.77
CA ASP A 118 -5.82 17.89 36.41
C ASP A 118 -6.10 17.81 37.92
N GLU A 119 -5.09 17.45 38.71
CA GLU A 119 -5.24 17.31 40.17
C GLU A 119 -5.59 18.64 40.85
N THR A 120 -5.31 19.78 40.22
CA THR A 120 -5.59 21.11 40.78
C THR A 120 -7.04 21.51 40.55
N ALA A 121 -7.55 21.26 39.34
CA ALA A 121 -8.92 21.59 38.97
C ALA A 121 -9.93 20.51 39.39
N GLY A 122 -9.47 19.27 39.62
CA GLY A 122 -10.33 18.13 39.92
C GLY A 122 -11.16 17.66 38.72
N ASP A 123 -10.75 18.00 37.51
CA ASP A 123 -11.38 17.63 36.24
C ASP A 123 -10.45 16.77 35.37
N PHE A 124 -10.95 16.33 34.22
CA PHE A 124 -10.18 15.56 33.25
C PHE A 124 -10.40 16.08 31.83
N ILE A 125 -9.39 15.89 30.99
CA ILE A 125 -9.36 16.34 29.60
C ILE A 125 -8.99 15.15 28.73
N PHE A 126 -9.74 14.92 27.64
CA PHE A 126 -9.36 13.94 26.63
C PHE A 126 -8.08 14.38 25.91
N MET A 127 -7.12 13.46 25.76
CA MET A 127 -5.85 13.73 25.11
C MET A 127 -5.80 13.12 23.70
N GLU A 128 -5.92 11.81 23.60
CA GLU A 128 -5.92 11.11 22.32
C GLU A 128 -6.57 9.72 22.40
N ALA A 129 -6.80 9.10 21.24
CA ALA A 129 -7.18 7.69 21.15
C ALA A 129 -6.15 6.94 20.30
N ASN A 130 -5.60 5.87 20.85
CA ASN A 130 -4.63 4.99 20.18
C ASN A 130 -5.35 3.77 19.61
N PRO A 131 -5.54 3.68 18.27
CA PRO A 131 -6.34 2.62 17.67
C PRO A 131 -5.55 1.32 17.46
N ARG A 132 -4.86 0.87 18.52
CA ARG A 132 -3.94 -0.27 18.50
C ARG A 132 -3.79 -0.84 19.90
N LEU A 133 -3.27 -2.07 19.97
CA LEU A 133 -2.79 -2.63 21.23
C LEU A 133 -1.57 -1.83 21.71
N GLN A 134 -1.56 -1.44 22.99
CA GLN A 134 -0.43 -0.75 23.60
C GLN A 134 0.50 -1.70 24.35
N VAL A 135 1.73 -1.26 24.65
CA VAL A 135 2.78 -2.09 25.25
C VAL A 135 2.36 -2.59 26.65
N GLU A 136 1.68 -1.73 27.37
CA GLU A 136 1.12 -1.81 28.73
C GLU A 136 -0.26 -2.47 28.81
N HIS A 137 -0.75 -3.09 27.73
CA HIS A 137 -2.00 -3.87 27.78
C HIS A 137 -1.95 -4.99 28.83
N THR A 138 -0.75 -5.51 29.12
CA THR A 138 -0.45 -6.60 30.05
C THR A 138 -1.03 -6.38 31.44
N ILE A 139 -0.95 -5.17 32.01
CA ILE A 139 -1.48 -4.87 33.34
C ILE A 139 -3.01 -4.91 33.36
N THR A 140 -3.67 -4.58 32.25
CA THR A 140 -5.12 -4.77 32.09
C THR A 140 -5.47 -6.25 32.01
N GLU A 141 -4.68 -7.06 31.30
CA GLU A 141 -4.87 -8.51 31.26
C GLU A 141 -4.76 -9.13 32.67
N GLU A 142 -3.75 -8.74 33.46
CA GLU A 142 -3.52 -9.31 34.79
C GLU A 142 -4.66 -8.98 35.78
N VAL A 143 -5.25 -7.78 35.71
CA VAL A 143 -6.36 -7.41 36.61
C VAL A 143 -7.72 -7.88 36.12
N THR A 144 -7.92 -8.14 34.82
CA THR A 144 -9.22 -8.54 34.28
C THR A 144 -9.32 -10.03 33.94
N GLY A 145 -8.18 -10.68 33.68
CA GLY A 145 -8.10 -12.04 33.13
C GLY A 145 -8.47 -12.13 31.65
N VAL A 146 -8.61 -11.00 30.95
CA VAL A 146 -8.91 -10.96 29.51
C VAL A 146 -7.62 -10.99 28.72
N ASP A 147 -7.46 -11.98 27.84
CA ASP A 147 -6.39 -12.03 26.83
C ASP A 147 -6.75 -11.08 25.68
N LEU A 148 -6.10 -9.93 25.63
CA LEU A 148 -6.42 -8.83 24.72
C LEU A 148 -5.99 -9.13 23.28
N VAL A 149 -4.89 -9.85 23.10
CA VAL A 149 -4.44 -10.29 21.76
C VAL A 149 -5.44 -11.28 21.18
N ARG A 150 -5.90 -12.25 21.98
CA ARG A 150 -6.93 -13.20 21.55
C ARG A 150 -8.26 -12.51 21.30
N ALA A 151 -8.66 -11.56 22.14
CA ALA A 151 -9.86 -10.76 21.93
C ALA A 151 -9.80 -10.00 20.60
N GLN A 152 -8.68 -9.34 20.31
CA GLN A 152 -8.42 -8.63 19.05
C GLN A 152 -8.57 -9.55 17.83
N LEU A 153 -7.96 -10.74 17.86
CA LEU A 153 -8.04 -11.71 16.75
C LEU A 153 -9.47 -12.23 16.54
N ARG A 154 -10.21 -12.48 17.64
CA ARG A 154 -11.60 -12.96 17.56
C ARG A 154 -12.56 -11.87 17.07
N LEU A 155 -12.40 -10.63 17.53
CA LEU A 155 -13.18 -9.48 17.05
C LEU A 155 -12.92 -9.24 15.56
N ALA A 156 -11.66 -9.30 15.12
CA ALA A 156 -11.31 -9.20 13.70
C ALA A 156 -11.92 -10.34 12.85
N SER A 157 -12.19 -11.49 13.46
CA SER A 157 -12.87 -12.63 12.83
C SER A 157 -14.40 -12.55 12.92
N GLY A 158 -14.96 -11.46 13.43
CA GLY A 158 -16.41 -11.22 13.52
C GLY A 158 -17.09 -11.72 14.79
N ALA A 159 -16.36 -12.10 15.85
CA ALA A 159 -16.96 -12.42 17.14
C ALA A 159 -17.55 -11.16 17.80
N SER A 160 -18.68 -11.31 18.51
CA SER A 160 -19.24 -10.23 19.34
C SER A 160 -18.57 -10.13 20.71
N LEU A 161 -18.75 -9.01 21.42
CA LEU A 161 -18.26 -8.89 22.80
C LEU A 161 -18.92 -9.90 23.76
N ASP A 162 -20.13 -10.35 23.46
CA ASP A 162 -20.81 -11.42 24.21
C ASP A 162 -20.17 -12.79 23.96
N ASP A 163 -19.73 -13.09 22.72
CA ASP A 163 -18.98 -14.32 22.39
C ASP A 163 -17.60 -14.39 23.06
N LEU A 164 -17.07 -13.22 23.45
CA LEU A 164 -15.86 -13.08 24.24
C LEU A 164 -16.12 -13.17 25.75
N GLY A 165 -17.38 -13.15 26.19
CA GLY A 165 -17.76 -13.19 27.60
C GLY A 165 -17.42 -11.91 28.37
N ILE A 166 -17.29 -10.76 27.69
CA ILE A 166 -17.00 -9.48 28.35
C ILE A 166 -18.30 -8.96 28.96
N PRO A 167 -18.40 -8.61 30.25
CA PRO A 167 -19.64 -8.07 30.82
C PRO A 167 -20.01 -6.70 30.26
N ALA A 168 -21.31 -6.37 30.21
CA ALA A 168 -21.79 -5.08 29.67
C ALA A 168 -21.22 -3.85 30.39
N GLU A 169 -21.11 -3.92 31.72
CA GLU A 169 -20.53 -2.87 32.57
C GLU A 169 -18.98 -2.96 32.66
N GLY A 170 -18.36 -3.81 31.85
CA GLY A 170 -16.93 -4.16 31.95
C GLY A 170 -16.64 -5.19 33.05
N PRO A 171 -15.46 -5.85 32.99
CA PRO A 171 -15.03 -6.79 34.03
C PRO A 171 -14.61 -6.06 35.31
N ILE A 172 -14.77 -6.75 36.45
CA ILE A 172 -14.22 -6.29 37.73
C ILE A 172 -12.70 -6.48 37.70
N MET A 173 -11.95 -5.39 37.88
CA MET A 173 -10.51 -5.44 38.08
C MET A 173 -10.17 -6.07 39.44
N ARG A 174 -9.37 -7.13 39.43
CA ARG A 174 -8.99 -7.93 40.60
C ARG A 174 -7.56 -7.62 40.99
N GLY A 175 -7.37 -7.11 42.21
CA GLY A 175 -6.04 -6.76 42.72
C GLY A 175 -5.43 -5.55 42.00
N VAL A 176 -4.11 -5.46 42.05
CA VAL A 176 -3.34 -4.39 41.40
C VAL A 176 -2.20 -5.02 40.61
N ALA A 177 -2.02 -4.58 39.37
CA ALA A 177 -0.89 -4.91 38.53
C ALA A 177 0.00 -3.69 38.29
N VAL A 178 1.31 -3.91 38.25
CA VAL A 178 2.34 -2.90 37.99
C VAL A 178 3.24 -3.45 36.89
N GLN A 179 3.49 -2.66 35.85
CA GLN A 179 4.47 -2.96 34.82
C GLN A 179 5.65 -2.00 34.94
N ALA A 180 6.86 -2.56 34.96
CA ALA A 180 8.11 -1.81 34.84
C ALA A 180 8.78 -2.09 33.49
N ARG A 181 9.14 -1.03 32.76
CA ARG A 181 9.84 -1.11 31.47
C ARG A 181 11.36 -1.17 31.66
N VAL A 182 11.92 -2.36 31.50
CA VAL A 182 13.37 -2.59 31.57
C VAL A 182 14.00 -2.28 30.22
N ASN A 183 14.75 -1.19 30.15
CA ASN A 183 15.38 -0.66 28.95
C ASN A 183 16.90 -0.86 28.98
N MET A 184 17.50 -1.07 27.82
CA MET A 184 18.95 -1.09 27.61
C MET A 184 19.47 0.35 27.52
N GLU A 185 19.47 1.06 28.64
CA GLU A 185 19.92 2.45 28.70
C GLU A 185 20.54 2.74 30.07
N ARG A 186 21.49 3.69 30.10
CA ARG A 186 21.95 4.35 31.33
C ARG A 186 21.33 5.73 31.43
N MET A 187 20.85 6.10 32.62
CA MET A 187 20.38 7.46 32.89
C MET A 187 21.46 8.26 33.60
N ASP A 188 21.67 9.50 33.17
CA ASP A 188 22.54 10.46 33.85
C ASP A 188 21.74 11.40 34.78
N LYS A 189 22.46 12.25 35.51
CA LYS A 189 21.86 13.21 36.48
C LYS A 189 21.00 14.30 35.84
N THR A 190 21.03 14.43 34.51
CA THR A 190 20.18 15.36 33.74
C THR A 190 18.92 14.69 33.20
N GLY A 191 18.77 13.38 33.44
CA GLY A 191 17.68 12.57 32.89
C GLY A 191 17.88 12.21 31.42
N ALA A 192 19.07 12.43 30.85
CA ALA A 192 19.37 11.94 29.52
C ALA A 192 19.67 10.44 29.59
N ALA A 193 19.01 9.67 28.71
CA ALA A 193 19.31 8.26 28.54
C ALA A 193 20.29 8.05 27.40
N THR A 194 21.33 7.28 27.68
CA THR A 194 22.26 6.79 26.67
C THR A 194 21.90 5.32 26.39
N PRO A 195 21.46 4.98 25.15
CA PRO A 195 21.21 3.60 24.78
C PRO A 195 22.48 2.76 24.95
N ALA A 196 22.32 1.58 25.55
CA ALA A 196 23.38 0.61 25.73
C ALA A 196 23.19 -0.55 24.73
N GLY A 197 24.28 -0.96 24.09
CA GLY A 197 24.33 -2.11 23.19
C GLY A 197 25.40 -3.10 23.62
N GLY A 198 25.25 -4.37 23.24
CA GLY A 198 26.21 -5.42 23.59
C GLY A 198 25.60 -6.81 23.50
N GLN A 199 26.28 -7.81 24.04
CA GLN A 199 25.76 -9.17 24.11
C GLN A 199 25.31 -9.47 25.54
N LEU A 200 24.09 -9.98 25.71
CA LEU A 200 23.59 -10.41 27.01
C LEU A 200 24.34 -11.67 27.45
N SER A 201 25.32 -11.56 28.35
CA SER A 201 26.11 -12.71 28.81
C SER A 201 25.36 -13.58 29.83
N ALA A 202 24.40 -12.99 30.55
CA ALA A 202 23.43 -13.69 31.37
C ALA A 202 22.08 -12.96 31.29
N PHE A 203 20.98 -13.71 31.29
CA PHE A 203 19.63 -13.17 31.23
C PHE A 203 18.64 -14.11 31.94
N ASP A 204 18.38 -13.82 33.21
CA ASP A 204 17.50 -14.61 34.07
C ASP A 204 16.29 -13.74 34.48
N PRO A 205 15.18 -13.78 33.71
CA PRO A 205 13.99 -12.98 34.02
C PRO A 205 13.33 -13.45 35.33
N PRO A 206 12.72 -12.53 36.11
CA PRO A 206 12.03 -12.90 37.33
C PRO A 206 10.79 -13.72 37.02
N THR A 207 10.52 -14.71 37.88
CA THR A 207 9.41 -15.66 37.73
C THR A 207 8.76 -15.93 39.08
N GLY A 208 7.56 -16.51 39.07
CA GLY A 208 6.86 -16.94 40.27
C GLY A 208 5.39 -16.49 40.29
N PRO A 209 4.63 -16.85 41.34
CA PRO A 209 3.23 -16.46 41.45
C PRO A 209 3.08 -14.94 41.45
N GLY A 210 2.22 -14.43 40.56
CA GLY A 210 1.98 -12.99 40.39
C GLY A 210 3.12 -12.24 39.71
N ILE A 211 4.07 -12.92 39.06
CA ILE A 211 5.13 -12.29 38.25
C ILE A 211 5.05 -12.85 36.82
N ARG A 212 4.85 -11.95 35.85
CA ARG A 212 4.89 -12.20 34.41
C ARG A 212 5.99 -11.34 33.80
N THR A 213 6.80 -11.92 32.93
CA THR A 213 7.84 -11.18 32.21
C THR A 213 7.67 -11.40 30.70
N ASP A 214 7.32 -10.34 29.98
CA ASP A 214 7.23 -10.35 28.52
C ASP A 214 8.52 -9.74 27.95
N THR A 215 9.31 -10.52 27.21
CA THR A 215 10.62 -10.10 26.72
C THR A 215 11.02 -10.84 25.44
N PHE A 216 11.89 -10.24 24.63
CA PHE A 216 12.59 -10.95 23.54
C PHE A 216 14.01 -11.39 23.92
N GLY A 217 14.52 -10.98 25.09
CA GLY A 217 15.89 -11.22 25.53
C GLY A 217 16.15 -12.68 25.92
N TYR A 218 17.37 -13.15 25.65
CA TYR A 218 17.89 -14.43 26.11
C TYR A 218 19.43 -14.37 26.18
N ALA A 219 20.05 -15.25 26.96
CA ALA A 219 21.51 -15.30 27.09
C ALA A 219 22.17 -15.59 25.72
N GLY A 220 23.19 -14.81 25.37
CA GLY A 220 23.87 -14.81 24.08
C GLY A 220 23.26 -13.86 23.03
N TYR A 221 22.11 -13.24 23.30
CA TYR A 221 21.48 -12.29 22.38
C TYR A 221 22.34 -11.02 22.21
N ALA A 222 22.69 -10.70 20.96
CA ALA A 222 23.42 -9.49 20.59
C ALA A 222 22.43 -8.35 20.30
N THR A 223 22.42 -7.34 21.15
CA THR A 223 21.54 -6.18 21.04
C THR A 223 22.10 -5.19 20.02
N THR A 224 21.22 -4.45 19.35
CA THR A 224 21.60 -3.43 18.37
C THR A 224 20.90 -2.12 18.69
N PRO A 225 21.60 -0.97 18.65
CA PRO A 225 21.00 0.33 18.94
C PRO A 225 20.07 0.84 17.82
N ARG A 226 19.86 0.04 16.76
CA ARG A 226 18.94 0.37 15.65
C ARG A 226 17.45 0.19 16.00
N PHE A 227 17.14 -0.52 17.07
CA PHE A 227 15.76 -0.75 17.52
C PHE A 227 15.53 -0.12 18.90
N ASP A 228 14.27 -0.06 19.32
CA ASP A 228 13.87 0.46 20.64
C ASP A 228 14.62 -0.23 21.79
N SER A 229 14.98 0.55 22.82
CA SER A 229 15.76 0.07 23.95
C SER A 229 15.01 -0.85 24.91
N LEU A 230 13.67 -0.94 24.84
CA LEU A 230 12.85 -1.79 25.71
C LEU A 230 13.24 -3.26 25.56
N LEU A 231 13.87 -3.83 26.58
CA LEU A 231 14.32 -5.23 26.59
C LEU A 231 13.27 -6.17 27.18
N ALA A 232 12.65 -5.76 28.29
CA ALA A 232 11.67 -6.58 28.99
C ALA A 232 10.60 -5.72 29.68
N LYS A 233 9.41 -6.29 29.79
CA LYS A 233 8.31 -5.76 30.60
C LYS A 233 8.15 -6.68 31.79
N VAL A 234 8.43 -6.18 32.99
CA VAL A 234 8.24 -6.94 34.23
C VAL A 234 6.90 -6.54 34.82
N ILE A 235 5.95 -7.47 34.79
CA ILE A 235 4.59 -7.28 35.28
C ILE A 235 4.41 -8.03 36.59
N THR A 236 3.98 -7.33 37.61
CA THR A 236 3.68 -7.93 38.91
C THR A 236 2.26 -7.66 39.32
N HIS A 237 1.55 -8.70 39.77
CA HIS A 237 0.19 -8.65 40.26
C HIS A 237 0.14 -8.95 41.76
N SER A 238 -0.71 -8.23 42.50
CA SER A 238 -1.01 -8.54 43.89
C SER A 238 -2.49 -8.34 44.21
N SER A 239 -3.10 -9.34 44.86
CA SER A 239 -4.43 -9.22 45.45
C SER A 239 -4.45 -8.47 46.79
N GLU A 240 -3.29 -8.18 47.39
CA GLU A 240 -3.17 -7.50 48.69
C GLU A 240 -3.19 -5.96 48.57
N GLY A 241 -3.24 -5.45 47.33
CA GLY A 241 -3.36 -4.01 47.03
C GLY A 241 -2.06 -3.36 46.56
N TYR A 242 -2.13 -2.05 46.32
CA TYR A 242 -1.09 -1.26 45.64
C TYR A 242 0.29 -1.38 46.29
N GLY A 243 0.39 -1.19 47.61
CA GLY A 243 1.68 -1.27 48.30
C GLY A 243 2.33 -2.66 48.26
N ALA A 244 1.54 -3.73 48.16
CA ALA A 244 2.07 -5.09 47.99
C ALA A 244 2.55 -5.32 46.55
N ALA A 245 1.84 -4.79 45.55
CA ALA A 245 2.25 -4.84 44.15
C ALA A 245 3.59 -4.11 43.94
N ILE A 246 3.75 -2.89 44.46
CA ILE A 246 5.02 -2.12 44.39
C ILE A 246 6.19 -2.88 45.02
N LYS A 247 5.99 -3.49 46.20
CA LYS A 247 7.01 -4.32 46.86
C LYS A 247 7.35 -5.57 46.04
N ALA A 248 6.36 -6.18 45.39
CA ALA A 248 6.57 -7.32 44.51
C ALA A 248 7.36 -6.92 43.25
N SER A 249 7.05 -5.77 42.62
CA SER A 249 7.82 -5.21 41.50
C SER A 249 9.28 -4.97 41.89
N TYR A 250 9.52 -4.36 43.05
CA TYR A 250 10.87 -4.12 43.55
C TYR A 250 11.63 -5.43 43.75
N ARG A 251 10.98 -6.45 44.36
CA ARG A 251 11.58 -7.77 44.54
C ARG A 251 11.89 -8.44 43.20
N ALA A 252 10.97 -8.41 42.25
CA ALA A 252 11.15 -8.99 40.92
C ALA A 252 12.37 -8.37 40.20
N LEU A 253 12.55 -7.04 40.31
CA LEU A 253 13.73 -6.37 39.77
C LEU A 253 15.03 -6.74 40.52
N CYS A 254 14.98 -7.02 41.83
CA CYS A 254 16.14 -7.55 42.57
C CYS A 254 16.55 -8.96 42.11
N GLU A 255 15.59 -9.74 41.60
CA GLU A 255 15.80 -11.11 41.10
C GLU A 255 16.21 -11.13 39.62
N PHE A 256 15.95 -10.06 38.86
CA PHE A 256 16.25 -9.99 37.44
C PHE A 256 17.75 -9.82 37.19
N ARG A 257 18.41 -10.88 36.75
CA ARG A 257 19.82 -10.85 36.36
C ARG A 257 19.97 -10.55 34.87
N ILE A 258 20.67 -9.46 34.56
CA ILE A 258 21.05 -9.09 33.19
C ILE A 258 22.52 -8.69 33.22
N ASP A 259 23.38 -9.49 32.58
CA ASP A 259 24.81 -9.21 32.47
C ASP A 259 25.18 -8.92 31.01
N GLY A 260 26.22 -8.11 30.79
CA GLY A 260 26.78 -7.82 29.45
C GLY A 260 26.21 -6.59 28.75
N VAL A 261 25.08 -6.05 29.20
CA VAL A 261 24.51 -4.77 28.73
C VAL A 261 24.00 -3.97 29.92
N ALA A 262 24.26 -2.66 29.94
CA ALA A 262 23.74 -1.78 30.99
C ALA A 262 22.22 -1.57 30.83
N THR A 263 21.49 -1.55 31.95
CA THR A 263 20.04 -1.37 31.96
C THR A 263 19.60 -0.33 32.98
N ASN A 264 18.35 0.12 32.87
CA ASN A 264 17.72 1.04 33.82
C ASN A 264 17.18 0.35 35.10
N ILE A 265 17.55 -0.91 35.40
CA ILE A 265 17.01 -1.65 36.56
C ILE A 265 17.25 -0.92 37.88
N GLY A 266 18.47 -0.41 38.11
CA GLY A 266 18.78 0.33 39.35
C GLY A 266 17.91 1.58 39.50
N PHE A 267 17.68 2.30 38.40
CA PHE A 267 16.77 3.45 38.37
C PHE A 267 15.32 3.06 38.73
N LEU A 268 14.80 1.97 38.14
CA LEU A 268 13.45 1.47 38.46
C LEU A 268 13.33 1.02 39.93
N GLN A 269 14.40 0.46 40.49
CA GLN A 269 14.46 0.07 41.90
C GLN A 269 14.45 1.27 42.84
N ASN A 270 15.15 2.36 42.49
CA ASN A 270 15.07 3.64 43.19
C ASN A 270 13.65 4.23 43.11
N LEU A 271 13.07 4.24 41.91
CA LEU A 271 11.73 4.75 41.66
C LEU A 271 10.67 4.03 42.52
N LEU A 272 10.67 2.70 42.55
CA LEU A 272 9.72 1.91 43.34
C LEU A 272 9.89 2.07 44.86
N ARG A 273 11.03 2.58 45.33
CA ARG A 273 11.29 2.88 46.75
C ARG A 273 10.97 4.33 47.13
N HIS A 274 10.74 5.20 46.16
CA HIS A 274 10.44 6.60 46.41
C HIS A 274 9.14 6.74 47.20
N GLU A 275 9.10 7.63 48.20
CA GLU A 275 7.98 7.76 49.14
C GLU A 275 6.66 8.08 48.42
N LEU A 276 6.70 8.99 47.44
CA LEU A 276 5.53 9.37 46.64
C LEU A 276 5.02 8.23 45.74
N ILE A 277 5.90 7.39 45.21
CA ILE A 277 5.48 6.20 44.45
C ILE A 277 4.83 5.22 45.41
N ALA A 278 5.39 5.00 46.60
CA ALA A 278 4.81 4.11 47.61
C ALA A 278 3.44 4.59 48.14
N SER A 279 3.21 5.91 48.22
CA SER A 279 1.92 6.50 48.61
C SER A 279 0.90 6.56 47.46
N GLY A 280 1.34 6.39 46.21
CA GLY A 280 0.49 6.47 45.01
C GLY A 280 0.21 7.90 44.57
N GLU A 281 1.11 8.83 44.87
CA GLU A 281 1.08 10.22 44.39
C GLU A 281 1.88 10.30 43.08
N LEU A 282 1.17 10.20 41.96
CA LEU A 282 1.75 10.06 40.61
C LEU A 282 1.39 11.28 39.78
N TYR A 283 2.31 11.77 38.94
CA TYR A 283 2.05 12.86 38.00
C TYR A 283 3.08 12.88 36.86
N THR A 284 2.72 13.46 35.72
CA THR A 284 3.47 13.42 34.45
C THR A 284 4.87 14.05 34.50
N ARG A 285 5.12 14.97 35.44
CA ARG A 285 6.42 15.62 35.68
C ARG A 285 7.23 14.97 36.79
N PHE A 286 6.77 13.85 37.35
CA PHE A 286 7.41 13.23 38.51
C PHE A 286 8.90 12.95 38.30
N LEU A 287 9.28 12.42 37.14
CA LEU A 287 10.68 12.15 36.84
C LEU A 287 11.48 13.44 36.64
N ASP A 288 10.92 14.46 35.99
CA ASP A 288 11.60 15.75 35.80
C ASP A 288 11.90 16.45 37.14
N ASP A 289 10.99 16.32 38.12
CA ASP A 289 11.10 16.96 39.43
C ASP A 289 12.00 16.18 40.41
N HIS A 290 12.20 14.87 40.20
CA HIS A 290 12.90 13.97 41.13
C HIS A 290 14.09 13.19 40.53
N ILE A 291 14.51 13.46 39.29
CA ILE A 291 15.55 12.66 38.61
C ILE A 291 16.87 12.58 39.40
N ALA A 292 17.26 13.67 40.06
CA ALA A 292 18.50 13.74 40.84
C ALA A 292 18.51 12.72 42.00
N ASP A 293 17.34 12.43 42.57
CA ASP A 293 17.17 11.49 43.69
C ASP A 293 17.12 10.02 43.23
N LEU A 294 16.99 9.78 41.91
CA LEU A 294 16.73 8.46 41.33
C LEU A 294 17.93 7.82 40.61
N VAL A 295 18.99 8.58 40.35
CA VAL A 295 20.14 8.16 39.51
C VAL A 295 21.35 7.66 40.33
N ASP A 296 21.44 7.99 41.61
CA ASP A 296 22.54 7.51 42.47
C ASP A 296 22.36 6.02 42.85
N ASP A 297 23.47 5.28 42.94
CA ASP A 297 23.46 3.84 43.28
C ASP A 297 23.17 3.64 44.77
N ALA A 298 21.92 3.30 45.09
CA ALA A 298 21.44 3.14 46.47
C ALA A 298 21.82 1.79 47.12
N GLY A 299 22.64 0.95 46.45
CA GLY A 299 23.08 -0.33 46.98
C GLY A 299 21.92 -1.32 47.16
N HIS A 300 21.20 -1.63 46.08
CA HIS A 300 20.08 -2.56 46.09
C HIS A 300 20.51 -4.01 46.39
N LYS A 301 19.58 -4.82 46.90
CA LYS A 301 19.82 -6.24 47.13
C LYS A 301 19.81 -6.98 45.79
N THR A 302 20.85 -7.75 45.50
CA THR A 302 20.86 -8.72 44.39
C THR A 302 20.38 -10.07 44.91
N ALA A 303 19.28 -10.59 44.35
CA ALA A 303 18.67 -11.87 44.76
C ALA A 303 19.08 -13.03 43.84
N TYR A 304 20.25 -12.94 43.21
CA TYR A 304 20.88 -13.96 42.37
C TYR A 304 22.36 -14.16 42.77
N PHE A 305 22.92 -15.33 42.49
CA PHE A 305 24.31 -15.65 42.83
C PHE A 305 25.28 -15.14 41.76
N THR A 306 26.15 -14.21 42.12
CA THR A 306 27.34 -13.84 41.34
C THR A 306 28.52 -14.70 41.78
N ALA A 307 29.26 -15.29 40.84
CA ALA A 307 30.54 -15.93 41.16
C ALA A 307 31.53 -14.87 41.71
N PRO A 308 32.38 -15.16 42.71
CA PRO A 308 33.27 -14.15 43.29
C PRO A 308 34.33 -13.71 42.28
N ALA A 309 34.48 -12.40 42.10
CA ALA A 309 35.62 -11.84 41.38
C ALA A 309 36.91 -11.99 42.23
N PRO A 310 38.06 -12.35 41.63
CA PRO A 310 39.33 -12.44 42.36
C PRO A 310 39.78 -11.06 42.85
N ALA A 311 40.44 -11.03 44.02
CA ALA A 311 40.92 -9.80 44.66
C ALA A 311 42.08 -9.16 43.86
N PRO A 312 42.18 -7.82 43.77
CA PRO A 312 43.18 -7.16 42.96
C PRO A 312 44.54 -7.11 43.68
N GLU A 313 45.56 -7.72 43.09
CA GLU A 313 46.96 -7.44 43.42
C GLU A 313 47.44 -6.19 42.67
N GLU A 314 48.10 -5.29 43.41
CA GLU A 314 48.77 -4.10 42.89
C GLU A 314 49.92 -4.48 41.95
N ARG A 315 49.90 -3.99 40.70
CA ARG A 315 51.11 -3.64 39.95
C ARG A 315 50.83 -2.77 38.72
N ASN A 316 51.63 -1.72 38.62
CA ASN A 316 51.81 -0.85 37.45
C ASN A 316 52.41 -1.64 36.27
N LEU A 317 51.89 -1.41 35.05
CA LEU A 317 52.63 -1.21 33.80
C LEU A 317 51.63 -0.97 32.64
N ALA A 318 51.96 -0.01 31.76
CA ALA A 318 51.21 0.37 30.57
C ALA A 318 51.09 -0.78 29.56
N GLY A 319 49.97 -0.79 28.82
CA GLY A 319 49.44 -1.90 28.03
C GLY A 319 50.30 -2.39 26.85
N ALA A 320 49.94 -3.59 26.38
CA ALA A 320 50.62 -4.34 25.33
C ALA A 320 50.33 -3.78 23.92
N GLN A 321 51.37 -3.63 23.11
CA GLN A 321 51.25 -3.41 21.67
C GLN A 321 50.80 -4.69 20.96
N VAL A 322 49.78 -4.60 20.12
CA VAL A 322 49.44 -5.62 19.11
C VAL A 322 49.75 -5.01 17.75
N SER A 323 50.60 -5.66 16.95
CA SER A 323 51.03 -5.12 15.65
C SER A 323 49.99 -5.40 14.55
N ASP A 324 49.64 -4.40 13.76
CA ASP A 324 48.62 -4.42 12.69
C ASP A 324 48.91 -5.29 11.46
N ASN A 325 49.99 -6.09 11.45
CA ASN A 325 50.42 -6.81 10.25
C ASN A 325 50.04 -8.31 10.18
N ASP A 326 49.15 -8.82 11.05
CA ASP A 326 48.67 -10.21 10.97
C ASP A 326 47.14 -10.35 11.12
N PRO A 327 46.38 -10.55 10.03
CA PRO A 327 44.92 -10.73 10.07
C PRO A 327 44.47 -12.07 10.68
N LEU A 328 45.40 -12.98 11.03
CA LEU A 328 45.11 -14.33 11.51
C LEU A 328 45.45 -14.55 12.99
N ALA A 329 45.86 -13.50 13.72
CA ALA A 329 46.21 -13.60 15.15
C ALA A 329 45.07 -14.19 16.02
N VAL A 330 43.81 -13.97 15.63
CA VAL A 330 42.61 -14.50 16.32
C VAL A 330 42.42 -16.01 16.08
N LEU A 331 42.88 -16.54 14.95
CA LEU A 331 42.67 -17.95 14.56
C LEU A 331 43.73 -18.91 15.12
N ASN A 332 44.93 -18.42 15.45
CA ASN A 332 45.97 -19.23 16.11
C ASN A 332 45.68 -19.49 17.59
N PHE A 333 44.73 -18.78 18.21
CA PHE A 333 44.27 -19.07 19.57
C PHE A 333 43.27 -20.23 19.66
N GLY A 334 42.78 -20.76 18.53
CA GLY A 334 41.72 -21.78 18.47
C GLY A 334 42.14 -23.18 18.01
N LEU A 335 43.41 -23.39 17.63
CA LEU A 335 43.88 -24.64 17.00
C LEU A 335 45.00 -25.32 17.79
N SER A 336 44.78 -25.54 19.09
CA SER A 336 45.47 -26.59 19.85
C SER A 336 44.50 -27.27 20.79
N GLY A 337 43.65 -28.15 20.24
CA GLY A 337 42.59 -28.80 20.99
C GLY A 337 42.02 -30.05 20.34
N ALA A 338 42.85 -30.88 19.73
CA ALA A 338 42.44 -32.22 19.29
C ALA A 338 43.58 -33.23 19.46
N THR A 339 43.80 -33.68 20.72
CA THR A 339 44.17 -35.04 21.13
C THR A 339 44.47 -35.03 22.63
N GLY A 340 43.97 -36.02 23.36
CA GLY A 340 43.96 -36.03 24.83
C GLY A 340 45.30 -36.23 25.53
N ILE A 341 45.18 -36.29 26.86
CA ILE A 341 46.14 -36.63 27.92
C ILE A 341 46.53 -35.41 28.80
N SER A 342 46.56 -35.71 30.10
CA SER A 342 46.66 -34.86 31.29
C SER A 342 47.79 -33.83 31.32
N GLY A 343 47.55 -32.73 32.04
CA GLY A 343 48.61 -31.97 32.72
C GLY A 343 48.36 -30.47 32.74
N SER A 344 48.18 -29.93 33.94
CA SER A 344 48.37 -28.52 34.35
C SER A 344 47.73 -27.41 33.51
N GLN A 345 46.79 -26.70 34.14
CA GLN A 345 46.24 -25.40 33.70
C GLN A 345 47.34 -24.39 33.34
N PRO A 346 47.20 -23.68 32.21
CA PRO A 346 47.74 -22.33 32.05
C PRO A 346 46.62 -21.30 32.28
N GLU A 347 46.92 -20.33 33.14
CA GLU A 347 46.08 -19.19 33.50
C GLU A 347 45.70 -18.36 32.26
N ALA A 348 44.39 -18.15 32.08
CA ALA A 348 43.86 -17.26 31.06
C ALA A 348 43.96 -15.80 31.54
N LEU A 349 44.65 -14.98 30.76
CA LEU A 349 44.82 -13.54 30.92
C LEU A 349 43.47 -12.82 30.76
N THR A 350 42.89 -12.36 31.86
CA THR A 350 41.80 -11.38 31.90
C THR A 350 42.24 -10.21 32.77
N GLN A 351 42.65 -9.09 32.15
CA GLN A 351 42.86 -7.82 32.85
C GLN A 351 42.30 -6.68 32.01
N SER A 352 41.34 -5.94 32.56
CA SER A 352 40.91 -4.63 32.08
C SER A 352 41.71 -3.55 32.84
N PRO A 353 42.16 -2.45 32.20
CA PRO A 353 43.00 -1.43 32.84
C PRO A 353 42.14 -0.47 33.68
N THR A 354 42.53 -0.22 34.93
CA THR A 354 42.10 0.96 35.69
C THR A 354 43.18 2.04 35.57
N GLY A 355 42.88 3.10 34.80
CA GLY A 355 43.78 4.23 34.58
C GLY A 355 43.94 5.07 35.85
N THR A 356 45.19 5.36 36.20
CA THR A 356 45.55 6.50 37.06
C THR A 356 45.27 7.77 36.26
N ALA A 357 44.52 8.72 36.84
CA ALA A 357 44.34 10.03 36.23
C ALA A 357 45.69 10.74 36.13
N ILE A 358 46.18 10.94 34.90
CA ILE A 358 47.31 11.84 34.64
C ILE A 358 46.85 13.23 35.06
N VAL A 359 47.51 13.81 36.08
CA VAL A 359 47.26 15.19 36.50
C VAL A 359 48.14 16.08 35.63
N GLY A 360 47.51 16.91 34.80
CA GLY A 360 48.21 17.87 33.94
C GLY A 360 48.95 18.96 34.73
N PRO A 361 49.85 19.73 34.09
CA PRO A 361 50.51 20.87 34.70
C PRO A 361 49.53 21.89 35.31
N GLU A 362 49.87 22.52 36.44
CA GLU A 362 49.03 23.58 37.06
C GLU A 362 48.71 24.68 36.04
N GLY A 363 47.42 25.03 35.89
CA GLY A 363 46.96 26.05 34.94
C GLY A 363 46.51 25.52 33.57
N THR A 364 46.44 24.20 33.37
CA THR A 364 45.99 23.58 32.11
C THR A 364 44.59 22.95 32.22
N ALA A 365 43.82 22.96 31.13
CA ALA A 365 42.55 22.25 30.97
C ALA A 365 42.78 20.94 30.20
N ALA A 366 42.21 19.83 30.69
CA ALA A 366 42.31 18.53 30.03
C ALA A 366 41.28 18.42 28.90
N VAL A 367 41.71 18.00 27.71
CA VAL A 367 40.84 17.54 26.64
C VAL A 367 40.61 16.05 26.87
N LEU A 368 39.37 15.67 27.15
CA LEU A 368 38.99 14.30 27.49
C LEU A 368 38.47 13.56 26.25
N SER A 369 38.67 12.24 26.22
CA SER A 369 38.07 11.39 25.21
C SER A 369 36.56 11.35 25.38
N PRO A 370 35.75 11.65 24.34
CA PRO A 370 34.29 11.61 24.43
C PRO A 370 33.70 10.19 24.31
N LEU A 371 34.56 9.20 23.99
CA LEU A 371 34.17 7.81 23.74
C LEU A 371 35.39 6.90 23.86
N GLN A 372 35.16 5.58 23.95
CA GLN A 372 36.22 4.58 23.88
C GLN A 372 36.64 4.36 22.43
N GLY A 373 37.94 4.32 22.14
CA GLY A 373 38.47 4.07 20.80
C GLY A 373 39.99 3.99 20.77
N THR A 374 40.56 3.78 19.59
CA THR A 374 42.00 3.70 19.35
C THR A 374 42.48 5.00 18.68
N ILE A 375 43.54 5.63 19.19
CA ILE A 375 44.11 6.82 18.56
C ILE A 375 44.70 6.45 17.20
N VAL A 376 44.22 7.07 16.13
CA VAL A 376 44.64 6.81 14.74
C VAL A 376 45.72 7.78 14.31
N ALA A 377 45.55 9.07 14.63
CA ALA A 377 46.47 10.12 14.24
C ALA A 377 46.48 11.26 15.27
N ILE A 378 47.64 11.86 15.54
CA ILE A 378 47.75 13.06 16.38
C ILE A 378 48.23 14.23 15.51
N HIS A 379 47.45 15.31 15.46
CA HIS A 379 47.69 16.45 14.56
C HIS A 379 48.44 17.62 15.19
N VAL A 380 48.74 17.56 16.48
CA VAL A 380 49.38 18.64 17.26
C VAL A 380 50.58 18.13 18.06
N ALA A 381 51.55 19.01 18.32
CA ALA A 381 52.70 18.74 19.18
C ALA A 381 52.68 19.61 20.45
N GLU A 382 53.41 19.18 21.48
CA GLU A 382 53.61 20.01 22.68
C GLU A 382 54.28 21.35 22.32
N GLY A 383 53.67 22.46 22.77
CA GLY A 383 54.07 23.82 22.44
C GLY A 383 53.28 24.45 21.30
N ASP A 384 52.51 23.68 20.52
CA ASP A 384 51.68 24.21 19.45
C ASP A 384 50.55 25.08 19.98
N SER A 385 50.20 26.10 19.21
CA SER A 385 49.10 27.00 19.52
C SER A 385 47.85 26.60 18.75
N VAL A 386 46.74 26.37 19.44
CA VAL A 386 45.47 25.91 18.87
C VAL A 386 44.35 26.90 19.17
N THR A 387 43.39 27.03 18.26
CA THR A 387 42.15 27.78 18.52
C THR A 387 41.01 26.80 18.85
N ALA A 388 40.05 27.21 19.68
CA ALA A 388 38.84 26.43 19.93
C ALA A 388 38.20 25.97 18.60
N GLY A 389 37.89 24.68 18.49
CA GLY A 389 37.40 24.02 17.27
C GLY A 389 38.48 23.39 16.38
N SER A 390 39.77 23.66 16.59
CA SER A 390 40.86 23.06 15.78
C SER A 390 40.96 21.56 16.02
N SER A 391 41.17 20.77 14.96
CA SER A 391 41.42 19.32 15.07
C SER A 391 42.72 19.05 15.85
N LEU A 392 42.62 18.25 16.91
CA LEU A 392 43.75 17.88 17.76
C LEU A 392 44.29 16.49 17.43
N LEU A 393 43.41 15.50 17.36
CA LEU A 393 43.74 14.11 17.05
C LEU A 393 42.52 13.38 16.47
N VAL A 394 42.72 12.20 15.89
CA VAL A 394 41.68 11.32 15.35
C VAL A 394 41.70 10.02 16.12
N MET A 395 40.52 9.53 16.48
CA MET A 395 40.31 8.26 17.18
C MET A 395 39.34 7.36 16.40
N GLU A 396 39.66 6.09 16.22
CA GLU A 396 38.77 5.09 15.64
C GLU A 396 37.96 4.42 16.74
N SER A 397 36.64 4.40 16.60
CA SER A 397 35.75 3.59 17.43
C SER A 397 34.70 2.93 16.55
N MET A 398 34.48 1.64 16.74
CA MET A 398 33.49 0.87 15.98
C MET A 398 33.62 1.02 14.45
N LYS A 399 34.87 1.07 13.93
CA LYS A 399 35.23 1.27 12.51
C LYS A 399 34.90 2.65 11.92
N MET A 400 34.69 3.65 12.78
CA MET A 400 34.47 5.04 12.39
C MET A 400 35.56 5.93 13.01
N GLU A 401 36.13 6.84 12.23
CA GLU A 401 37.06 7.85 12.71
C GLU A 401 36.31 9.03 13.33
N HIS A 402 36.78 9.48 14.49
CA HIS A 402 36.26 10.61 15.26
C HIS A 402 37.37 11.64 15.42
N VAL A 403 37.19 12.82 14.81
CA VAL A 403 38.07 13.97 15.00
C VAL A 403 37.78 14.61 16.36
N ILE A 404 38.80 14.78 17.20
CA ILE A 404 38.68 15.43 18.50
C ILE A 404 39.11 16.90 18.38
N PRO A 405 38.20 17.87 18.55
CA PRO A 405 38.52 19.29 18.45
C PRO A 405 39.03 19.87 19.78
N ALA A 406 39.76 20.98 19.70
CA ALA A 406 40.16 21.78 20.86
C ALA A 406 38.94 22.46 21.50
N THR A 407 38.77 22.31 22.81
CA THR A 407 37.67 22.94 23.57
C THR A 407 37.95 24.39 23.94
N VAL A 408 39.22 24.79 24.00
CA VAL A 408 39.68 26.14 24.33
C VAL A 408 40.81 26.57 23.40
N SER A 409 40.98 27.88 23.20
CA SER A 409 42.13 28.45 22.49
C SER A 409 43.33 28.57 23.44
N GLY A 410 44.52 28.17 23.02
CA GLY A 410 45.67 28.15 23.90
C GLY A 410 46.87 27.38 23.35
N TYR A 411 47.76 26.96 24.25
CA TYR A 411 48.97 26.22 23.92
C TYR A 411 48.91 24.79 24.45
N ILE A 412 49.24 23.80 23.61
CA ILE A 412 49.35 22.40 24.04
C ILE A 412 50.54 22.27 25.00
N ARG A 413 50.31 21.74 26.20
CA ARG A 413 51.36 21.60 27.23
C ARG A 413 51.80 20.17 27.49
N ALA A 414 50.92 19.21 27.28
CA ALA A 414 51.25 17.80 27.42
C ALA A 414 50.29 16.96 26.57
N ILE A 415 50.80 15.93 25.90
CA ILE A 415 49.98 14.92 25.21
C ILE A 415 50.06 13.62 26.03
N ALA A 416 48.90 13.08 26.41
CA ALA A 416 48.79 11.97 27.35
C ALA A 416 48.62 10.59 26.66
N VAL A 417 48.56 10.58 25.32
CA VAL A 417 48.29 9.40 24.48
C VAL A 417 49.24 9.36 23.28
N ALA A 418 49.46 8.18 22.72
CA ALA A 418 50.20 7.95 21.48
C ALA A 418 49.30 7.32 20.40
N GLU A 419 49.68 7.46 19.12
CA GLU A 419 49.02 6.73 18.02
C GLU A 419 49.09 5.21 18.27
N GLY A 420 47.96 4.53 18.08
CA GLY A 420 47.77 3.12 18.41
C GLY A 420 47.27 2.85 19.83
N ASP A 421 47.25 3.85 20.73
CA ASP A 421 46.73 3.65 22.08
C ASP A 421 45.21 3.47 22.07
N THR A 422 44.72 2.43 22.76
CA THR A 422 43.29 2.26 23.01
C THR A 422 42.92 2.90 24.33
N ILE A 423 42.02 3.88 24.26
CA ILE A 423 41.63 4.72 25.38
C ILE A 423 40.14 4.58 25.69
N TYR A 424 39.79 4.80 26.95
CA TYR A 424 38.41 4.70 27.44
C TYR A 424 37.73 6.07 27.43
N ASP A 425 36.39 6.06 27.43
CA ASP A 425 35.59 7.26 27.62
C ASP A 425 36.02 8.04 28.88
N GLY A 426 36.19 9.35 28.74
CA GLY A 426 36.66 10.26 29.79
C GLY A 426 38.18 10.25 30.05
N ALA A 427 38.99 9.47 29.31
CA ALA A 427 40.44 9.48 29.48
C ALA A 427 41.05 10.81 29.02
N PRO A 428 41.99 11.42 29.77
CA PRO A 428 42.67 12.63 29.33
C PRO A 428 43.55 12.34 28.11
N LEU A 429 43.30 13.06 27.02
CA LEU A 429 44.03 12.94 25.75
C LEU A 429 45.25 13.86 25.70
N LEU A 430 45.05 15.13 26.08
CA LEU A 430 46.08 16.15 26.14
C LEU A 430 45.64 17.31 27.05
N PHE A 431 46.57 18.21 27.37
CA PHE A 431 46.36 19.33 28.27
C PHE A 431 46.68 20.66 27.56
N VAL A 432 45.76 21.63 27.65
CA VAL A 432 45.85 22.93 26.98
C VAL A 432 45.91 24.04 28.03
N GLU A 433 46.90 24.94 27.93
CA GLU A 433 46.93 26.20 28.70
C GLU A 433 46.20 27.28 27.91
N GLU A 434 45.11 27.83 28.47
CA GLU A 434 44.30 28.86 27.82
C GLU A 434 45.10 30.15 27.62
N GLY A 435 45.05 30.73 26.42
CA GLY A 435 45.79 31.96 26.10
C GLY A 435 45.35 32.61 24.78
N GLU A 436 45.63 33.91 24.62
CA GLU A 436 45.32 34.62 23.37
C GLU A 436 46.27 34.18 22.24
N VAL A 437 45.70 33.53 21.23
CA VAL A 437 46.42 33.07 20.04
C VAL A 437 45.90 33.81 18.81
N ALA A 438 46.78 34.37 17.99
CA ALA A 438 46.40 35.06 16.76
C ALA A 438 46.25 34.06 15.60
N GLY A 439 45.01 33.68 15.29
CA GLY A 439 44.67 32.86 14.12
C GLY A 439 43.16 32.71 13.96
N SER A 440 42.65 32.90 12.74
CA SER A 440 41.27 32.55 12.39
C SER A 440 41.19 31.05 12.15
N ALA A 441 40.34 30.34 12.89
CA ALA A 441 39.97 28.97 12.57
C ALA A 441 39.31 28.96 11.18
N GLY A 442 40.04 28.51 10.17
CA GLY A 442 39.41 28.12 8.92
C GLY A 442 38.65 26.84 9.19
N GLU A 443 37.33 26.92 9.32
CA GLU A 443 36.47 25.81 8.95
C GLU A 443 36.77 25.51 7.49
N VAL A 444 37.66 24.55 7.24
CA VAL A 444 37.64 23.84 5.98
C VAL A 444 36.40 22.96 6.07
N LEU A 445 35.25 23.55 5.71
CA LEU A 445 34.16 22.76 5.16
C LEU A 445 34.79 21.99 3.99
N GLU A 446 35.09 20.71 4.18
CA GLU A 446 35.29 19.83 3.05
C GLU A 446 34.04 19.99 2.19
N GLU A 447 34.19 20.63 1.03
CA GLU A 447 33.17 20.57 -0.02
C GLU A 447 32.96 19.09 -0.30
N VAL A 448 31.88 18.53 0.25
CA VAL A 448 31.44 17.18 -0.11
C VAL A 448 31.09 17.25 -1.58
N ASP A 449 31.90 16.59 -2.41
CA ASP A 449 31.62 16.47 -3.83
C ASP A 449 30.33 15.64 -3.97
N LEU A 450 29.21 16.33 -4.20
CA LEU A 450 27.91 15.71 -4.37
C LEU A 450 27.85 14.85 -5.64
N ASP A 451 28.82 15.00 -6.55
CA ASP A 451 28.97 14.18 -7.74
C ASP A 451 29.87 12.94 -7.51
N GLU A 452 30.53 12.80 -6.35
CA GLU A 452 31.30 11.60 -6.01
C GLU A 452 30.36 10.41 -5.75
N ILE A 453 30.41 9.43 -6.64
CA ILE A 453 29.67 8.18 -6.47
C ILE A 453 30.43 7.26 -5.51
N ARG A 454 29.88 7.10 -4.31
CA ARG A 454 30.40 6.17 -3.31
C ARG A 454 30.42 4.72 -3.82
N PRO A 455 31.38 3.89 -3.40
CA PRO A 455 31.49 2.50 -3.87
C PRO A 455 30.22 1.64 -3.64
N ASP A 456 29.51 1.86 -2.53
CA ASP A 456 28.27 1.15 -2.22
C ASP A 456 27.11 1.54 -3.16
N LEU A 457 27.01 2.83 -3.49
CA LEU A 457 26.09 3.34 -4.50
C LEU A 457 26.47 2.83 -5.90
N GLN A 458 27.77 2.81 -6.24
CA GLN A 458 28.25 2.27 -7.50
C GLN A 458 27.84 0.80 -7.67
N GLU A 459 27.92 -0.03 -6.63
CA GLU A 459 27.45 -1.43 -6.68
C GLU A 459 25.95 -1.52 -7.02
N VAL A 460 25.12 -0.64 -6.44
CA VAL A 460 23.68 -0.56 -6.75
C VAL A 460 23.47 -0.13 -8.20
N LEU A 461 24.20 0.89 -8.67
CA LEU A 461 24.11 1.40 -10.03
C LEU A 461 24.54 0.35 -11.05
N ASP A 462 25.63 -0.37 -10.79
CA ASP A 462 26.13 -1.46 -11.64
C ASP A 462 25.09 -2.58 -11.73
N ARG A 463 24.47 -2.95 -10.61
CA ARG A 463 23.44 -4.00 -10.59
C ARG A 463 22.17 -3.57 -11.33
N ARG A 464 21.79 -2.30 -11.24
CA ARG A 464 20.68 -1.73 -12.03
C ARG A 464 21.02 -1.64 -13.52
N TYR A 465 22.26 -1.30 -13.84
CA TYR A 465 22.74 -1.24 -15.23
C TYR A 465 22.59 -2.60 -15.92
N LEU A 466 22.95 -3.70 -15.26
CA LEU A 466 22.75 -5.06 -15.79
C LEU A 466 21.28 -5.41 -16.09
N HIS A 467 20.31 -4.69 -15.54
CA HIS A 467 18.88 -4.90 -15.76
C HIS A 467 18.30 -3.96 -16.83
N SER A 468 19.08 -2.98 -17.30
CA SER A 468 18.72 -2.08 -18.40
C SER A 468 18.91 -2.76 -19.75
N ASP A 469 18.26 -2.23 -20.79
CA ASP A 469 18.43 -2.73 -22.15
C ASP A 469 19.87 -2.57 -22.66
N ILE A 470 20.54 -1.49 -22.25
CA ILE A 470 21.95 -1.21 -22.59
C ILE A 470 22.87 -2.23 -21.91
N GLY A 471 22.58 -2.62 -20.66
CA GLY A 471 23.30 -3.67 -19.96
C GLY A 471 23.04 -5.08 -20.48
N ARG A 472 22.06 -5.26 -21.38
CA ARG A 472 21.62 -6.57 -21.89
C ARG A 472 21.61 -6.64 -23.43
N PRO A 473 22.70 -6.26 -24.12
CA PRO A 473 22.69 -6.05 -25.58
C PRO A 473 22.30 -7.29 -26.37
N LYS A 474 22.63 -8.50 -25.88
CA LYS A 474 22.25 -9.76 -26.54
C LYS A 474 20.74 -10.04 -26.47
N ALA A 475 20.08 -9.68 -25.37
CA ALA A 475 18.64 -9.88 -25.21
C ALA A 475 17.88 -8.84 -26.05
N THR A 476 18.33 -7.58 -26.00
CA THR A 476 17.81 -6.46 -26.79
C THR A 476 17.90 -6.77 -28.29
N ALA A 477 19.09 -7.15 -28.79
CA ALA A 477 19.27 -7.50 -30.20
C ALA A 477 18.36 -8.66 -30.65
N ARG A 478 18.12 -9.67 -29.80
CA ARG A 478 17.21 -10.78 -30.13
C ARG A 478 15.74 -10.37 -30.27
N ARG A 479 15.30 -9.33 -29.58
CA ARG A 479 13.95 -8.75 -29.76
C ARG A 479 13.90 -7.97 -31.06
N HIS A 480 14.85 -7.08 -31.27
CA HIS A 480 14.93 -6.24 -32.47
C HIS A 480 15.11 -7.06 -33.76
N ASP A 481 15.86 -8.16 -33.73
CA ASP A 481 16.01 -9.10 -34.87
C ASP A 481 14.68 -9.73 -35.31
N LYS A 482 13.68 -9.75 -34.42
CA LYS A 482 12.32 -10.22 -34.70
C LYS A 482 11.34 -9.08 -35.02
N GLY A 483 11.82 -7.84 -35.07
CA GLY A 483 10.98 -6.65 -35.19
C GLY A 483 10.14 -6.36 -33.94
N GLN A 484 10.50 -6.92 -32.79
CA GLN A 484 9.79 -6.72 -31.52
C GLN A 484 10.56 -5.75 -30.62
N ARG A 485 9.85 -5.04 -29.76
CA ARG A 485 10.40 -4.10 -28.78
C ARG A 485 10.73 -4.80 -27.47
N THR A 486 11.60 -4.19 -26.67
CA THR A 486 11.85 -4.66 -25.30
C THR A 486 10.72 -4.21 -24.37
N ALA A 487 10.65 -4.84 -23.19
CA ALA A 487 9.75 -4.40 -22.13
C ALA A 487 9.94 -2.93 -21.75
N ARG A 488 11.20 -2.46 -21.68
CA ARG A 488 11.51 -1.09 -21.27
C ARG A 488 11.21 -0.08 -22.37
N GLU A 489 11.40 -0.43 -23.65
CA GLU A 489 11.01 0.41 -24.79
C GLU A 489 9.50 0.65 -24.83
N ASN A 490 8.70 -0.39 -24.58
CA ASN A 490 7.25 -0.27 -24.51
C ASN A 490 6.79 0.57 -23.31
N ILE A 491 7.38 0.34 -22.12
CA ILE A 491 7.08 1.13 -20.91
C ILE A 491 7.41 2.62 -21.14
N ALA A 492 8.56 2.92 -21.75
CA ALA A 492 8.99 4.29 -22.00
C ALA A 492 8.08 5.06 -22.97
N GLN A 493 7.41 4.38 -23.91
CA GLN A 493 6.36 5.03 -24.70
C GLN A 493 5.05 5.13 -23.92
N LEU A 494 4.70 4.13 -23.11
CA LEU A 494 3.43 4.10 -22.39
C LEU A 494 3.30 5.25 -21.39
N CYS A 495 4.33 5.52 -20.59
CA CYS A 495 4.23 6.41 -19.44
C CYS A 495 5.34 7.47 -19.40
N ASN A 496 5.12 8.51 -18.60
CA ASN A 496 6.16 9.49 -18.30
C ASN A 496 7.22 8.86 -17.38
N MET A 497 8.44 8.70 -17.92
CA MET A 497 9.56 8.08 -17.21
C MET A 497 10.05 8.89 -16.00
N ASP A 498 9.79 10.20 -15.93
CA ASP A 498 10.11 11.02 -14.74
C ASP A 498 9.26 10.64 -13.53
N THR A 499 8.09 10.02 -13.79
CA THR A 499 7.14 9.58 -12.76
C THR A 499 7.21 8.07 -12.50
N PHE A 500 8.07 7.35 -13.22
CA PHE A 500 8.14 5.89 -13.22
C PHE A 500 8.86 5.36 -11.97
N VAL A 501 8.12 4.62 -11.14
CA VAL A 501 8.63 4.01 -9.92
C VAL A 501 8.58 2.49 -10.06
N GLU A 502 9.72 1.87 -10.37
CA GLU A 502 9.84 0.41 -10.50
C GLU A 502 9.92 -0.29 -9.14
N TYR A 503 9.10 -1.33 -8.94
CA TYR A 503 9.08 -2.13 -7.73
C TYR A 503 9.94 -3.38 -7.86
N ALA A 504 10.77 -3.59 -6.84
CA ALA A 504 11.62 -4.75 -6.67
C ALA A 504 12.43 -5.13 -7.95
N PRO A 505 13.18 -4.19 -8.56
CA PRO A 505 13.94 -4.43 -9.79
C PRO A 505 15.07 -5.46 -9.61
N LEU A 506 15.56 -5.65 -8.37
CA LEU A 506 16.69 -6.53 -8.04
C LEU A 506 16.30 -7.97 -7.69
N VAL A 507 15.02 -8.33 -7.84
CA VAL A 507 14.52 -9.68 -7.58
C VAL A 507 15.08 -10.67 -8.60
N LEU A 508 15.44 -11.86 -8.13
CA LEU A 508 16.01 -12.96 -8.91
C LEU A 508 15.10 -14.19 -8.85
N ALA A 509 15.15 -15.05 -9.87
CA ALA A 509 14.36 -16.28 -9.91
C ALA A 509 14.66 -17.22 -8.72
N ALA A 510 13.66 -18.00 -8.32
CA ALA A 510 13.69 -18.95 -7.21
C ALA A 510 14.44 -20.26 -7.56
N GLN A 511 15.69 -20.15 -8.03
CA GLN A 511 16.48 -21.25 -8.59
C GLN A 511 17.86 -21.38 -7.94
N ARG A 512 18.01 -21.03 -6.66
CA ARG A 512 19.29 -21.03 -5.94
C ARG A 512 19.87 -22.44 -5.75
N GLN A 513 19.04 -23.47 -5.82
CA GLN A 513 19.55 -24.86 -5.79
C GLN A 513 20.12 -25.31 -7.15
N ARG A 514 19.83 -24.57 -8.24
CA ARG A 514 20.31 -24.89 -9.60
C ARG A 514 21.43 -23.99 -10.09
N HIS A 515 21.46 -22.74 -9.62
CA HIS A 515 22.34 -21.70 -10.13
C HIS A 515 22.95 -20.88 -8.99
N SER A 516 24.18 -20.41 -9.19
CA SER A 516 24.80 -19.44 -8.27
C SER A 516 24.06 -18.10 -8.33
N VAL A 517 24.24 -17.27 -7.30
CA VAL A 517 23.60 -15.94 -7.25
C VAL A 517 24.08 -15.07 -8.41
N GLU A 518 25.35 -15.13 -8.77
CA GLU A 518 25.95 -14.39 -9.89
C GLU A 518 25.29 -14.79 -11.21
N THR A 519 25.08 -16.09 -11.42
CA THR A 519 24.38 -16.59 -12.62
C THR A 519 22.93 -16.10 -12.65
N LEU A 520 22.27 -16.01 -11.50
CA LEU A 520 20.89 -15.53 -11.41
C LEU A 520 20.79 -14.02 -11.66
N ILE A 521 21.77 -13.22 -11.20
CA ILE A 521 21.85 -11.79 -11.50
C ILE A 521 21.87 -11.56 -13.02
N GLU A 522 22.67 -12.33 -13.75
CA GLU A 522 22.77 -12.20 -15.21
C GLU A 522 21.51 -12.70 -15.93
N LYS A 523 20.93 -13.83 -15.50
CA LYS A 523 19.88 -14.53 -16.26
C LYS A 523 18.46 -14.19 -15.86
N SER A 524 18.24 -13.66 -14.66
CA SER A 524 16.89 -13.48 -14.10
C SER A 524 16.61 -12.05 -13.61
N PRO A 525 16.96 -11.01 -14.38
CA PRO A 525 16.67 -9.64 -13.97
C PRO A 525 15.17 -9.48 -13.70
N ALA A 526 14.86 -8.92 -12.53
CA ALA A 526 13.49 -8.73 -12.02
C ALA A 526 12.60 -9.99 -12.02
N ASP A 527 13.18 -11.19 -12.06
CA ASP A 527 12.50 -12.46 -12.30
C ASP A 527 11.56 -12.48 -13.54
N GLY A 528 11.93 -11.69 -14.57
CA GLY A 528 11.17 -11.59 -15.82
C GLY A 528 9.85 -10.84 -15.71
N LEU A 529 9.67 -10.02 -14.67
CA LEU A 529 8.49 -9.18 -14.51
C LEU A 529 8.87 -7.78 -14.01
N ILE A 530 8.57 -6.76 -14.81
CA ILE A 530 8.69 -5.36 -14.42
C ILE A 530 7.33 -4.93 -13.87
N THR A 531 7.31 -4.38 -12.66
CA THR A 531 6.12 -3.78 -12.07
C THR A 531 6.41 -2.35 -11.65
N ALA A 532 5.49 -1.44 -11.89
CA ALA A 532 5.71 -0.03 -11.61
C ALA A 532 4.41 0.75 -11.40
N ILE A 533 4.54 1.97 -10.85
CA ILE A 533 3.51 3.00 -10.92
C ILE A 533 4.09 4.17 -11.72
N ALA A 534 3.32 4.74 -12.65
CA ALA A 534 3.71 5.90 -13.44
C ALA A 534 2.49 6.68 -13.94
N ALA A 535 2.70 7.91 -14.41
CA ALA A 535 1.68 8.71 -15.07
C ALA A 535 1.53 8.31 -16.54
N VAL A 536 0.29 8.13 -17.00
CA VAL A 536 -0.11 7.85 -18.38
C VAL A 536 -1.12 8.91 -18.82
N ASN A 537 -0.89 9.52 -19.98
CA ASN A 537 -1.64 10.68 -20.50
C ASN A 537 -1.51 11.93 -19.60
N ASP A 538 -0.31 12.19 -19.07
CA ASP A 538 -0.02 13.38 -18.26
C ASP A 538 -0.07 14.69 -19.06
N ASP A 539 -0.07 14.61 -20.39
CA ASP A 539 -0.36 15.72 -21.29
C ASP A 539 -1.83 16.16 -21.27
N LYS A 540 -2.74 15.29 -20.83
CA LYS A 540 -4.20 15.52 -20.86
C LYS A 540 -4.85 15.56 -19.48
N PHE A 541 -4.30 14.83 -18.50
CA PHE A 541 -4.90 14.65 -17.18
C PHE A 541 -3.88 14.92 -16.07
N GLY A 542 -4.33 15.56 -15.00
CA GLY A 542 -3.53 15.82 -13.81
C GLY A 542 -3.45 14.63 -12.86
N GLU A 543 -2.60 14.74 -11.84
CA GLU A 543 -2.59 13.78 -10.73
C GLU A 543 -3.79 14.00 -9.80
N PRO A 544 -4.40 12.94 -9.24
CA PRO A 544 -4.00 11.53 -9.35
C PRO A 544 -4.59 10.77 -10.55
N ASP A 545 -5.48 11.37 -11.36
CA ASP A 545 -6.25 10.66 -12.40
C ASP A 545 -5.37 10.06 -13.53
N ASN A 546 -4.17 10.61 -13.73
CA ASN A 546 -3.21 10.08 -14.69
C ASN A 546 -2.35 8.90 -14.17
N ARG A 547 -2.42 8.52 -12.89
CA ARG A 547 -1.54 7.49 -12.30
C ARG A 547 -2.04 6.09 -12.59
N CYS A 548 -1.19 5.22 -13.11
CA CYS A 548 -1.51 3.83 -13.42
C CYS A 548 -0.52 2.85 -12.78
N ALA A 549 -1.03 1.67 -12.41
CA ALA A 549 -0.22 0.50 -12.10
C ALA A 549 0.14 -0.21 -13.42
N ILE A 550 1.41 -0.61 -13.55
CA ILE A 550 1.96 -1.23 -14.75
C ILE A 550 2.57 -2.58 -14.38
N MET A 551 2.25 -3.62 -15.15
CA MET A 551 2.83 -4.95 -15.05
C MET A 551 3.25 -5.44 -16.44
N PHE A 552 4.54 -5.74 -16.62
CA PHE A 552 5.10 -6.13 -17.91
C PHE A 552 5.93 -7.41 -17.76
N TYR A 553 5.50 -8.50 -18.38
CA TYR A 553 6.32 -9.72 -18.47
C TYR A 553 7.43 -9.57 -19.51
N ASP A 554 8.68 -9.71 -19.10
CA ASP A 554 9.84 -9.67 -19.99
C ASP A 554 10.08 -11.05 -20.61
N TYR A 555 9.64 -11.22 -21.86
CA TYR A 555 9.80 -12.47 -22.61
C TYR A 555 11.27 -12.93 -22.73
N THR A 556 12.23 -11.99 -22.66
CA THR A 556 13.66 -12.33 -22.77
C THR A 556 14.19 -13.07 -21.54
N VAL A 557 13.44 -13.08 -20.44
CA VAL A 557 13.76 -13.79 -19.20
C VAL A 557 12.84 -15.00 -19.07
N PHE A 558 13.41 -16.19 -19.27
CA PHE A 558 12.69 -17.47 -19.19
C PHE A 558 11.37 -17.51 -19.99
N ALA A 559 11.34 -16.90 -21.17
CA ALA A 559 10.15 -16.83 -22.03
C ALA A 559 8.92 -16.20 -21.34
N GLY A 560 9.13 -15.22 -20.45
CA GLY A 560 8.06 -14.50 -19.75
C GLY A 560 7.22 -15.39 -18.84
N THR A 561 7.78 -16.51 -18.36
CA THR A 561 7.07 -17.47 -17.51
C THR A 561 6.88 -16.97 -16.09
N GLN A 562 5.78 -17.40 -15.47
CA GLN A 562 5.44 -17.10 -14.08
C GLN A 562 6.24 -17.98 -13.12
N GLY A 563 6.96 -17.37 -12.19
CA GLY A 563 7.78 -18.01 -11.16
C GLY A 563 7.40 -17.54 -9.77
N VAL A 564 7.99 -18.15 -8.75
CA VAL A 564 7.62 -17.86 -7.34
C VAL A 564 7.84 -16.40 -6.97
N GLN A 565 8.91 -15.75 -7.45
CA GLN A 565 9.21 -14.38 -7.05
C GLN A 565 8.43 -13.37 -7.88
N ASN A 566 8.26 -13.59 -9.18
CA ASN A 566 7.41 -12.70 -9.97
C ASN A 566 5.93 -12.78 -9.58
N HIS A 567 5.40 -13.91 -9.09
CA HIS A 567 4.07 -13.94 -8.45
C HIS A 567 3.98 -12.99 -7.23
N ARG A 568 4.99 -12.94 -6.37
CA ARG A 568 5.02 -11.99 -5.24
C ARG A 568 5.08 -10.54 -5.70
N LYS A 569 5.76 -10.26 -6.80
CA LYS A 569 5.77 -8.93 -7.43
C LYS A 569 4.39 -8.59 -7.99
N THR A 570 3.72 -9.54 -8.63
CA THR A 570 2.34 -9.39 -9.12
C THR A 570 1.39 -9.09 -7.96
N ASP A 571 1.43 -9.88 -6.88
CA ASP A 571 0.56 -9.66 -5.71
C ASP A 571 0.79 -8.26 -5.10
N ARG A 572 2.05 -7.81 -5.05
CA ARG A 572 2.39 -6.48 -4.53
C ARG A 572 1.86 -5.35 -5.41
N ILE A 573 1.95 -5.44 -6.74
CA ILE A 573 1.41 -4.38 -7.60
C ILE A 573 -0.12 -4.39 -7.60
N ILE A 574 -0.75 -5.56 -7.40
CA ILE A 574 -2.20 -5.67 -7.17
C ILE A 574 -2.61 -4.96 -5.87
N ASP A 575 -1.87 -5.13 -4.76
CA ASP A 575 -2.13 -4.39 -3.51
C ASP A 575 -2.18 -2.88 -3.77
N LEU A 576 -1.16 -2.38 -4.47
CA LEU A 576 -1.01 -0.95 -4.73
C LEU A 576 -2.11 -0.42 -5.65
N ALA A 577 -2.50 -1.19 -6.67
CA ALA A 577 -3.60 -0.83 -7.55
C ALA A 577 -4.95 -0.83 -6.83
N GLU A 578 -5.17 -1.79 -5.93
CA GLU A 578 -6.36 -1.87 -5.10
C GLU A 578 -6.43 -0.70 -4.12
N GLU A 579 -5.39 -0.49 -3.31
CA GLU A 579 -5.29 0.58 -2.31
C GLU A 579 -5.36 1.97 -2.93
N GLY A 580 -4.60 2.20 -4.01
CA GLY A 580 -4.53 3.47 -4.71
C GLY A 580 -5.64 3.70 -5.75
N ARG A 581 -6.53 2.73 -5.96
CA ARG A 581 -7.56 2.75 -7.02
C ARG A 581 -6.98 3.08 -8.41
N LEU A 582 -5.79 2.56 -8.69
CA LEU A 582 -5.05 2.85 -9.92
C LEU A 582 -5.58 2.00 -11.08
N PRO A 583 -5.90 2.59 -12.24
CA PRO A 583 -6.03 1.84 -13.48
C PRO A 583 -4.80 0.95 -13.71
N PHE A 584 -5.02 -0.23 -14.28
CA PHE A 584 -4.02 -1.27 -14.38
C PHE A 584 -3.69 -1.59 -15.84
N VAL A 585 -2.42 -1.55 -16.21
CA VAL A 585 -1.94 -1.95 -17.55
C VAL A 585 -1.07 -3.19 -17.44
N LEU A 586 -1.50 -4.29 -18.08
CA LEU A 586 -0.80 -5.56 -18.16
C LEU A 586 -0.29 -5.80 -19.57
N PHE A 587 1.02 -5.97 -19.76
CA PHE A 587 1.59 -6.62 -20.94
C PHE A 587 1.82 -8.10 -20.67
N ALA A 588 0.94 -8.93 -21.21
CA ALA A 588 0.98 -10.37 -21.08
C ALA A 588 1.70 -11.00 -22.29
N GLU A 589 2.93 -11.45 -22.07
CA GLU A 589 3.71 -12.22 -23.03
C GLU A 589 4.47 -13.31 -22.28
N GLY A 590 4.23 -14.58 -22.60
CA GLY A 590 4.91 -15.72 -21.99
C GLY A 590 4.03 -16.93 -21.72
N GLY A 591 4.59 -17.89 -20.99
CA GLY A 591 3.92 -19.14 -20.59
C GLY A 591 3.59 -19.21 -19.10
N GLY A 592 3.03 -20.34 -18.68
CA GLY A 592 2.62 -20.58 -17.29
C GLY A 592 3.76 -21.01 -16.36
N GLY A 593 3.36 -21.49 -15.17
CA GLY A 593 4.23 -21.81 -14.03
C GLY A 593 5.57 -22.46 -14.39
N ARG A 594 6.65 -21.90 -13.85
CA ARG A 594 8.02 -22.26 -14.19
C ARG A 594 8.46 -23.57 -13.53
N PRO A 595 8.69 -24.66 -14.29
CA PRO A 595 9.05 -25.97 -13.71
C PRO A 595 10.45 -26.00 -13.08
N GLY A 596 11.26 -24.97 -13.36
CA GLY A 596 12.64 -24.90 -12.92
C GLY A 596 12.85 -24.29 -11.54
N ASP A 597 11.81 -23.79 -10.88
CA ASP A 597 11.91 -23.20 -9.55
C ASP A 597 12.13 -24.30 -8.49
N THR A 598 13.18 -24.13 -7.70
CA THR A 598 13.67 -25.14 -6.74
C THR A 598 13.66 -24.68 -5.30
N ASP A 599 13.55 -23.37 -5.06
CA ASP A 599 13.56 -22.83 -3.69
C ASP A 599 12.29 -23.22 -2.91
N ARG A 600 11.30 -23.86 -3.56
CA ARG A 600 10.12 -24.55 -2.98
C ARG A 600 9.73 -25.79 -3.80
N THR A 601 9.02 -26.73 -3.19
CA THR A 601 8.42 -27.92 -3.83
C THR A 601 6.89 -27.82 -3.87
N GLY A 602 6.27 -27.78 -5.06
CA GLY A 602 4.80 -27.92 -5.24
C GLY A 602 4.00 -26.61 -5.34
N GLY A 603 2.80 -26.68 -5.95
CA GLY A 603 1.90 -25.56 -6.24
C GLY A 603 1.49 -24.76 -5.00
N ASP A 604 1.45 -23.44 -5.14
CA ASP A 604 1.91 -22.48 -4.14
C ASP A 604 0.83 -21.77 -3.33
N GLY A 605 -0.46 -22.08 -3.55
CA GLY A 605 -1.53 -21.29 -2.94
C GLY A 605 -1.44 -19.81 -3.33
N SER A 606 -0.84 -19.50 -4.50
CA SER A 606 -0.77 -18.14 -5.03
C SER A 606 -2.17 -17.54 -5.11
N THR A 607 -2.30 -16.32 -4.58
CA THR A 607 -3.55 -15.57 -4.60
C THR A 607 -3.65 -14.69 -5.84
N THR A 608 -2.59 -14.58 -6.64
CA THR A 608 -2.47 -13.71 -7.83
C THR A 608 -3.71 -13.71 -8.71
N PHE A 609 -4.16 -14.87 -9.18
CA PHE A 609 -5.27 -14.94 -10.12
C PHE A 609 -6.59 -14.47 -9.50
N ALA A 610 -6.86 -14.86 -8.25
CA ALA A 610 -8.06 -14.45 -7.54
C ALA A 610 -8.04 -12.94 -7.26
N ARG A 611 -6.91 -12.40 -6.80
CA ARG A 611 -6.75 -10.99 -6.48
C ARG A 611 -6.75 -10.09 -7.72
N PHE A 612 -6.13 -10.53 -8.81
CA PHE A 612 -6.17 -9.81 -10.07
C PHE A 612 -7.59 -9.75 -10.62
N ALA A 613 -8.35 -10.86 -10.59
CA ALA A 613 -9.76 -10.87 -10.96
C ALA A 613 -10.63 -9.98 -10.05
N GLN A 614 -10.26 -9.84 -8.76
CA GLN A 614 -10.91 -8.91 -7.83
C GLN A 614 -10.69 -7.44 -8.17
N LEU A 615 -9.80 -7.08 -9.09
CA LEU A 615 -9.70 -5.70 -9.59
C LEU A 615 -10.79 -5.36 -10.64
N SER A 616 -11.39 -6.36 -11.30
CA SER A 616 -12.45 -6.12 -12.28
C SER A 616 -13.63 -5.37 -11.65
N GLY A 617 -14.09 -4.33 -12.33
CA GLY A 617 -15.15 -3.43 -11.87
C GLY A 617 -14.76 -2.48 -10.73
N LEU A 618 -13.52 -2.58 -10.23
CA LEU A 618 -12.96 -1.64 -9.26
C LEU A 618 -12.15 -0.56 -9.98
N VAL A 619 -11.14 -0.97 -10.73
CA VAL A 619 -10.25 -0.12 -11.54
C VAL A 619 -10.29 -0.54 -13.01
N PRO A 620 -10.13 0.37 -13.98
CA PRO A 620 -10.02 0.00 -15.39
C PRO A 620 -8.80 -0.88 -15.64
N MET A 621 -8.98 -2.00 -16.33
CA MET A 621 -7.96 -3.02 -16.56
C MET A 621 -7.66 -3.18 -18.05
N VAL A 622 -6.46 -2.82 -18.48
CA VAL A 622 -5.99 -2.94 -19.87
C VAL A 622 -5.03 -4.11 -19.99
N GLY A 623 -5.36 -5.05 -20.87
CA GLY A 623 -4.51 -6.16 -21.25
C GLY A 623 -3.93 -5.94 -22.65
N ILE A 624 -2.62 -6.02 -22.78
CA ILE A 624 -1.89 -5.94 -24.05
C ILE A 624 -1.14 -7.23 -24.24
N THR A 625 -1.16 -7.78 -25.45
CA THR A 625 -0.39 -8.99 -25.78
C THR A 625 0.25 -8.90 -27.16
N THR A 626 1.49 -9.36 -27.22
CA THR A 626 2.27 -9.55 -28.44
C THR A 626 2.89 -10.94 -28.41
N GLY A 627 3.13 -11.52 -29.58
CA GLY A 627 3.77 -12.83 -29.70
C GLY A 627 2.96 -13.98 -29.08
N ARG A 628 3.34 -14.46 -27.90
CA ARG A 628 2.80 -15.71 -27.33
C ARG A 628 2.34 -15.51 -25.90
N CYS A 629 1.06 -15.68 -25.62
CA CYS A 629 0.46 -15.55 -24.30
C CYS A 629 -0.31 -16.82 -23.93
N PHE A 630 0.28 -17.63 -23.05
CA PHE A 630 -0.27 -18.92 -22.67
C PHE A 630 -0.46 -19.09 -21.18
N ALA A 631 -1.32 -20.04 -20.81
CA ALA A 631 -1.50 -20.50 -19.44
C ALA A 631 -1.89 -19.36 -18.48
N GLY A 632 -1.17 -19.17 -17.38
CA GLY A 632 -1.49 -18.14 -16.40
C GLY A 632 -1.37 -16.71 -16.94
N ASN A 633 -0.50 -16.42 -17.92
CA ASN A 633 -0.48 -15.11 -18.58
C ASN A 633 -1.80 -14.89 -19.35
N ALA A 634 -2.30 -15.91 -20.04
CA ALA A 634 -3.59 -15.86 -20.72
C ALA A 634 -4.77 -15.74 -19.74
N SER A 635 -4.68 -16.40 -18.57
CA SER A 635 -5.67 -16.25 -17.50
C SER A 635 -5.72 -14.82 -16.95
N LEU A 636 -4.57 -14.18 -16.73
CA LEU A 636 -4.52 -12.78 -16.29
C LEU A 636 -5.07 -11.86 -17.38
N LEU A 637 -4.63 -12.05 -18.63
CA LEU A 637 -5.10 -11.27 -19.77
C LEU A 637 -6.63 -11.35 -19.93
N GLY A 638 -7.21 -12.55 -19.78
CA GLY A 638 -8.66 -12.78 -19.85
C GLY A 638 -9.47 -12.15 -18.72
N CYS A 639 -8.82 -11.63 -17.67
CA CYS A 639 -9.47 -10.88 -16.60
C CYS A 639 -9.47 -9.36 -16.84
N CYS A 640 -8.86 -8.87 -17.91
CA CYS A 640 -8.86 -7.45 -18.26
C CYS A 640 -10.20 -7.00 -18.90
N ASP A 641 -10.49 -5.71 -18.80
CA ASP A 641 -11.68 -5.09 -19.39
C ASP A 641 -11.57 -4.94 -20.91
N VAL A 642 -10.34 -4.76 -21.41
CA VAL A 642 -10.00 -4.73 -22.82
C VAL A 642 -8.73 -5.56 -23.08
N ILE A 643 -8.75 -6.35 -24.16
CA ILE A 643 -7.58 -7.04 -24.71
C ILE A 643 -7.21 -6.41 -26.04
N ILE A 644 -6.04 -5.78 -26.07
CA ILE A 644 -5.39 -5.23 -27.25
C ILE A 644 -4.31 -6.22 -27.68
N ALA A 645 -4.39 -6.73 -28.91
CA ALA A 645 -3.48 -7.75 -29.40
C ALA A 645 -2.89 -7.40 -30.76
N THR A 646 -1.59 -7.61 -30.93
CA THR A 646 -0.90 -7.47 -32.21
C THR A 646 -1.27 -8.61 -33.17
N LYS A 647 -1.11 -8.40 -34.48
CA LYS A 647 -1.45 -9.43 -35.50
C LYS A 647 -0.71 -10.75 -35.35
N ASP A 648 0.51 -10.72 -34.80
CA ASP A 648 1.35 -11.88 -34.56
C ASP A 648 1.07 -12.59 -33.23
N ALA A 649 0.13 -12.08 -32.43
CA ALA A 649 -0.19 -12.62 -31.12
C ALA A 649 -0.93 -13.98 -31.20
N ASN A 650 -0.69 -14.81 -30.19
CA ASN A 650 -1.32 -16.11 -29.97
C ASN A 650 -1.73 -16.22 -28.51
N ILE A 651 -3.01 -16.47 -28.25
CA ILE A 651 -3.57 -16.51 -26.89
C ILE A 651 -4.12 -17.91 -26.62
N GLY A 652 -3.74 -18.55 -25.52
CA GLY A 652 -4.29 -19.87 -25.22
C GLY A 652 -4.15 -20.31 -23.76
N MET A 653 -5.20 -20.91 -23.22
CA MET A 653 -5.13 -21.52 -21.87
C MET A 653 -4.09 -22.65 -21.81
N GLY A 654 -3.85 -23.31 -22.94
CA GLY A 654 -2.88 -24.39 -23.11
C GLY A 654 -1.69 -23.97 -23.97
N GLY A 655 -0.47 -23.84 -23.44
CA GLY A 655 0.73 -23.73 -24.28
C GLY A 655 1.16 -25.09 -24.87
N PRO A 656 2.07 -25.13 -25.86
CA PRO A 656 2.47 -26.36 -26.54
C PRO A 656 2.89 -27.49 -25.59
N ALA A 657 3.70 -27.16 -24.57
CA ALA A 657 4.17 -28.13 -23.59
C ALA A 657 3.04 -28.73 -22.72
N MET A 658 1.97 -27.97 -22.44
CA MET A 658 0.82 -28.48 -21.69
C MET A 658 -0.10 -29.34 -22.55
N ILE A 659 -0.27 -28.97 -23.83
CA ILE A 659 -1.03 -29.79 -24.79
C ILE A 659 -0.34 -31.13 -25.01
N GLU A 660 0.98 -31.11 -25.21
CA GLU A 660 1.80 -32.33 -25.33
C GLU A 660 1.77 -33.14 -24.03
N GLY A 661 1.99 -32.51 -22.88
CA GLY A 661 1.93 -33.17 -21.57
C GLY A 661 0.56 -33.79 -21.24
N GLY A 662 -0.52 -33.23 -21.79
CA GLY A 662 -1.88 -33.77 -21.72
C GLY A 662 -2.16 -34.90 -22.71
N GLY A 663 -1.22 -35.26 -23.58
CA GLY A 663 -1.38 -36.30 -24.59
C GLY A 663 -2.27 -35.91 -25.77
N LEU A 664 -2.43 -34.61 -26.04
CA LEU A 664 -3.33 -34.09 -27.08
C LEU A 664 -2.63 -33.85 -28.43
N GLY A 665 -1.35 -34.20 -28.54
CA GLY A 665 -0.52 -34.01 -29.72
C GLY A 665 0.52 -32.89 -29.54
N VAL A 666 1.21 -32.57 -30.62
CA VAL A 666 2.25 -31.54 -30.66
C VAL A 666 1.86 -30.49 -31.69
N PHE A 667 1.88 -29.23 -31.29
CA PHE A 667 1.44 -28.09 -32.09
C PHE A 667 2.50 -27.00 -32.06
N ALA A 668 2.61 -26.22 -33.13
CA ALA A 668 3.38 -25.00 -33.08
C ALA A 668 2.65 -23.98 -32.19
N PRO A 669 3.38 -23.09 -31.49
CA PRO A 669 2.76 -21.97 -30.77
C PRO A 669 1.77 -21.16 -31.63
N GLU A 670 2.08 -21.00 -32.91
CA GLU A 670 1.30 -20.24 -33.89
C GLU A 670 -0.03 -20.94 -34.28
N ASP A 671 -0.16 -22.23 -33.98
CA ASP A 671 -1.40 -22.97 -34.19
C ASP A 671 -2.38 -22.80 -33.01
N ILE A 672 -1.93 -22.19 -31.90
CA ILE A 672 -2.68 -22.13 -30.64
C ILE A 672 -3.26 -20.73 -30.45
N GLY A 673 -4.55 -20.61 -30.76
CA GLY A 673 -5.31 -19.38 -30.59
C GLY A 673 -4.74 -18.19 -31.38
N PRO A 674 -4.55 -18.34 -32.71
CA PRO A 674 -4.15 -17.22 -33.56
C PRO A 674 -5.26 -16.16 -33.62
N MET A 675 -4.91 -14.94 -34.02
CA MET A 675 -5.86 -13.81 -34.11
C MET A 675 -7.07 -14.09 -35.03
N SER A 676 -6.92 -14.96 -36.04
CA SER A 676 -8.03 -15.43 -36.88
C SER A 676 -9.10 -16.23 -36.12
N ILE A 677 -8.81 -16.67 -34.91
CA ILE A 677 -9.74 -17.35 -33.99
C ILE A 677 -10.13 -16.41 -32.84
N GLN A 678 -9.18 -15.67 -32.27
CA GLN A 678 -9.42 -14.87 -31.06
C GLN A 678 -10.22 -13.58 -31.32
N VAL A 679 -10.10 -13.00 -32.51
CA VAL A 679 -10.89 -11.82 -32.88
C VAL A 679 -12.36 -12.22 -33.14
N PRO A 680 -12.66 -13.26 -33.95
CA PRO A 680 -14.05 -13.70 -34.14
C PRO A 680 -14.72 -14.31 -32.91
N SER A 681 -13.94 -14.82 -31.93
CA SER A 681 -14.49 -15.35 -30.68
C SER A 681 -14.83 -14.28 -29.64
N GLY A 682 -14.41 -13.03 -29.86
CA GLY A 682 -14.62 -11.93 -28.92
C GLY A 682 -13.63 -11.89 -27.75
N VAL A 683 -12.59 -12.74 -27.77
CA VAL A 683 -11.50 -12.70 -26.77
C VAL A 683 -10.64 -11.44 -26.95
N VAL A 684 -10.36 -11.07 -28.20
CA VAL A 684 -9.62 -9.83 -28.52
C VAL A 684 -10.62 -8.73 -28.82
N ASP A 685 -10.53 -7.63 -28.05
CA ASP A 685 -11.37 -6.46 -28.23
C ASP A 685 -10.86 -5.58 -29.38
N ILE A 686 -9.54 -5.38 -29.47
CA ILE A 686 -8.89 -4.53 -30.47
C ILE A 686 -7.67 -5.24 -31.06
N LEU A 687 -7.70 -5.45 -32.38
CA LEU A 687 -6.57 -5.97 -33.15
C LEU A 687 -5.76 -4.80 -33.69
N VAL A 688 -4.47 -4.77 -33.41
CA VAL A 688 -3.53 -3.73 -33.85
C VAL A 688 -2.40 -4.35 -34.68
N GLU A 689 -1.70 -3.54 -35.47
CA GLU A 689 -0.58 -3.98 -36.29
C GLU A 689 0.59 -4.45 -35.42
N ASP A 690 1.02 -3.61 -34.49
CA ASP A 690 2.26 -3.76 -33.73
C ASP A 690 2.16 -3.17 -32.30
N GLU A 691 3.27 -3.23 -31.57
CA GLU A 691 3.37 -2.76 -30.19
C GLU A 691 3.24 -1.24 -30.06
N ASP A 692 3.62 -0.47 -31.09
CA ASP A 692 3.51 1.00 -31.10
C ASP A 692 2.03 1.40 -31.11
N GLU A 693 1.27 0.84 -32.05
CA GLU A 693 -0.18 1.05 -32.13
C GLU A 693 -0.89 0.52 -30.87
N ALA A 694 -0.44 -0.60 -30.30
CA ALA A 694 -1.01 -1.15 -29.07
C ALA A 694 -0.97 -0.15 -27.90
N ILE A 695 0.16 0.56 -27.75
CA ILE A 695 0.35 1.54 -26.69
C ILE A 695 -0.53 2.78 -26.90
N ASP A 696 -0.63 3.26 -28.15
CA ASP A 696 -1.47 4.42 -28.48
C ASP A 696 -2.95 4.11 -28.23
N VAL A 697 -3.39 2.90 -28.60
CA VAL A 697 -4.75 2.41 -28.30
C VAL A 697 -4.96 2.26 -26.79
N ALA A 698 -3.99 1.73 -26.05
CA ALA A 698 -4.10 1.60 -24.59
C ALA A 698 -4.24 2.96 -23.89
N LYS A 699 -3.45 3.95 -24.31
CA LYS A 699 -3.55 5.33 -23.86
C LYS A 699 -4.91 5.93 -24.17
N GLN A 700 -5.41 5.75 -25.39
CA GLN A 700 -6.72 6.25 -25.78
C GLN A 700 -7.84 5.58 -24.96
N TYR A 701 -7.78 4.27 -24.75
CA TYR A 701 -8.75 3.52 -23.94
C TYR A 701 -8.77 4.04 -22.50
N LEU A 702 -7.61 4.16 -21.85
CA LEU A 702 -7.53 4.69 -20.48
C LEU A 702 -8.12 6.10 -20.38
N SER A 703 -7.92 6.94 -21.40
CA SER A 703 -8.39 8.33 -21.38
C SER A 703 -9.89 8.45 -21.09
N TYR A 704 -10.73 7.51 -21.55
CA TYR A 704 -12.18 7.57 -21.32
C TYR A 704 -12.54 7.43 -19.84
N PHE A 705 -11.65 6.87 -19.03
CA PHE A 705 -11.83 6.65 -17.59
C PHE A 705 -11.07 7.68 -16.73
N GLN A 706 -10.26 8.55 -17.35
CA GLN A 706 -9.47 9.59 -16.68
C GLN A 706 -10.17 10.96 -16.66
N GLY A 707 -11.32 11.08 -17.35
CA GLY A 707 -12.17 12.27 -17.30
C GLY A 707 -12.43 12.93 -18.66
N PRO A 708 -13.06 14.12 -18.66
CA PRO A 708 -13.29 14.90 -19.86
C PRO A 708 -12.00 15.54 -20.40
N ILE A 709 -11.99 15.91 -21.68
CA ILE A 709 -10.92 16.70 -22.30
C ILE A 709 -11.47 18.07 -22.76
N ASP A 710 -10.64 19.10 -22.75
CA ASP A 710 -11.09 20.46 -23.09
C ASP A 710 -11.05 20.74 -24.59
N ASP A 711 -10.04 20.21 -25.30
CA ASP A 711 -9.86 20.39 -26.73
C ASP A 711 -10.60 19.30 -27.52
N TRP A 712 -11.62 19.70 -28.26
CA TRP A 712 -12.41 18.80 -29.10
C TRP A 712 -12.99 19.52 -30.32
N GLU A 713 -13.26 18.75 -31.37
CA GLU A 713 -13.92 19.22 -32.60
C GLU A 713 -15.05 18.25 -32.95
N ALA A 714 -16.20 18.77 -33.38
CA ALA A 714 -17.32 17.96 -33.84
C ALA A 714 -17.41 18.00 -35.38
N PRO A 715 -17.70 16.87 -36.06
CA PRO A 715 -18.04 16.86 -37.48
C PRO A 715 -19.26 17.74 -37.81
N ASP A 716 -19.51 18.00 -39.09
CA ASP A 716 -20.74 18.69 -39.51
C ASP A 716 -21.98 17.80 -39.25
N GLN A 717 -22.68 18.10 -38.15
CA GLN A 717 -23.83 17.34 -37.67
C GLN A 717 -24.98 17.27 -38.69
N ARG A 718 -25.02 18.17 -39.69
CA ARG A 718 -26.05 18.16 -40.75
C ARG A 718 -25.97 16.90 -41.62
N LEU A 719 -24.82 16.23 -41.65
CA LEU A 719 -24.64 14.97 -42.37
C LEU A 719 -25.58 13.87 -41.86
N MET A 720 -25.89 13.84 -40.55
CA MET A 720 -26.78 12.83 -39.94
C MET A 720 -28.18 12.81 -40.57
N ARG A 721 -28.66 13.92 -41.14
CA ARG A 721 -29.95 14.00 -41.86
C ARG A 721 -30.01 13.12 -43.10
N ARG A 722 -28.88 12.62 -43.60
CA ARG A 722 -28.77 11.87 -44.85
C ARG A 722 -28.28 10.44 -44.68
N ILE A 723 -27.74 10.08 -43.52
CA ILE A 723 -27.13 8.75 -43.30
C ILE A 723 -28.19 7.66 -43.34
N VAL A 724 -29.31 7.85 -42.61
CA VAL A 724 -30.42 6.89 -42.61
C VAL A 724 -31.31 7.15 -43.84
N PRO A 725 -31.44 6.18 -44.77
CA PRO A 725 -32.22 6.39 -45.99
C PRO A 725 -33.72 6.44 -45.70
N GLU A 726 -34.44 7.32 -46.39
CA GLU A 726 -35.92 7.37 -46.34
C GLU A 726 -36.57 6.06 -46.80
N ASN A 727 -35.94 5.34 -47.74
CA ASN A 727 -36.36 4.00 -48.08
C ASN A 727 -35.99 3.04 -46.95
N ARG A 728 -36.98 2.72 -46.11
CA ARG A 728 -36.89 1.81 -44.96
C ARG A 728 -36.31 0.41 -45.23
N LEU A 729 -36.34 -0.07 -46.48
CA LEU A 729 -35.75 -1.35 -46.86
C LEU A 729 -34.25 -1.26 -47.19
N ARG A 730 -33.72 -0.04 -47.38
CA ARG A 730 -32.32 0.18 -47.71
C ARG A 730 -31.46 0.16 -46.45
N VAL A 731 -30.38 -0.62 -46.49
CA VAL A 731 -29.38 -0.69 -45.42
C VAL A 731 -28.45 0.53 -45.46
N TYR A 732 -27.86 0.90 -44.33
CA TYR A 732 -26.84 1.95 -44.19
C TYR A 732 -25.74 1.49 -43.23
N GLU A 733 -24.66 2.27 -43.11
CA GLU A 733 -23.59 2.02 -42.14
C GLU A 733 -23.85 2.80 -40.85
N VAL A 734 -24.07 2.09 -39.74
CA VAL A 734 -24.33 2.73 -38.45
C VAL A 734 -23.08 3.41 -37.89
N ARG A 735 -21.88 2.96 -38.27
CA ARG A 735 -20.62 3.60 -37.88
C ARG A 735 -20.50 5.03 -38.40
N GLU A 736 -21.07 5.35 -39.57
CA GLU A 736 -21.14 6.72 -40.06
C GLU A 736 -21.97 7.62 -39.11
N VAL A 737 -23.03 7.09 -38.48
CA VAL A 737 -23.81 7.81 -37.46
C VAL A 737 -22.95 8.05 -36.22
N ILE A 738 -22.26 7.01 -35.73
CA ILE A 738 -21.40 7.08 -34.54
C ILE A 738 -20.26 8.08 -34.77
N GLU A 739 -19.55 8.00 -35.90
CA GLU A 739 -18.46 8.89 -36.28
C GLU A 739 -18.94 10.34 -36.43
N THR A 740 -20.11 10.58 -37.03
CA THR A 740 -20.64 11.94 -37.16
C THR A 740 -21.07 12.49 -35.80
N LEU A 741 -21.61 11.65 -34.91
CA LEU A 741 -22.05 12.06 -33.58
C LEU A 741 -20.87 12.37 -32.65
N ALA A 742 -19.80 11.58 -32.71
CA ALA A 742 -18.64 11.69 -31.84
C ALA A 742 -17.75 12.90 -32.17
N ASP A 743 -16.92 13.30 -31.22
CA ASP A 743 -15.81 14.21 -31.48
C ASP A 743 -14.78 13.53 -32.40
N VAL A 744 -14.17 14.31 -33.29
CA VAL A 744 -13.23 13.81 -34.31
C VAL A 744 -12.09 13.03 -33.67
N GLY A 745 -11.83 11.81 -34.17
CA GLY A 745 -10.73 10.96 -33.70
C GLY A 745 -10.98 10.26 -32.36
N THR A 746 -12.19 10.34 -31.80
CA THR A 746 -12.50 9.78 -30.47
C THR A 746 -13.29 8.48 -30.50
N VAL A 747 -13.62 7.92 -31.67
CA VAL A 747 -14.36 6.66 -31.73
C VAL A 747 -13.40 5.49 -31.49
N MET A 748 -13.70 4.67 -30.50
CA MET A 748 -13.02 3.40 -30.23
C MET A 748 -14.05 2.26 -30.21
N GLU A 749 -14.15 1.51 -31.30
CA GLU A 749 -15.00 0.31 -31.38
C GLU A 749 -14.34 -0.87 -30.67
N LEU A 750 -15.07 -1.50 -29.74
CA LEU A 750 -14.65 -2.68 -29.01
C LEU A 750 -15.27 -3.94 -29.64
N ARG A 751 -14.49 -5.01 -29.75
CA ARG A 751 -14.90 -6.33 -30.30
C ARG A 751 -15.56 -6.23 -31.67
N ALA A 752 -15.01 -5.44 -32.59
CA ALA A 752 -15.58 -5.27 -33.94
C ALA A 752 -15.75 -6.62 -34.69
N GLY A 753 -14.89 -7.59 -34.40
CA GLY A 753 -14.90 -8.93 -34.98
C GLY A 753 -15.93 -9.92 -34.40
N PHE A 754 -16.61 -9.59 -33.31
CA PHE A 754 -17.56 -10.47 -32.62
C PHE A 754 -18.93 -9.79 -32.44
N GLY A 755 -20.01 -10.59 -32.38
CA GLY A 755 -21.35 -10.08 -32.12
C GLY A 755 -21.80 -8.99 -33.11
N HIS A 756 -21.62 -9.20 -34.41
CA HIS A 756 -21.77 -8.18 -35.46
C HIS A 756 -23.11 -7.45 -35.51
N GLY A 757 -24.17 -8.00 -34.89
CA GLY A 757 -25.48 -7.35 -34.73
C GLY A 757 -25.47 -6.14 -33.78
N ALA A 758 -24.46 -6.04 -32.92
CA ALA A 758 -24.25 -4.91 -32.00
C ALA A 758 -22.87 -4.26 -32.22
N VAL A 759 -22.88 -2.94 -32.34
CA VAL A 759 -21.68 -2.10 -32.35
C VAL A 759 -21.55 -1.48 -30.97
N THR A 760 -20.37 -1.61 -30.36
CA THR A 760 -20.06 -1.10 -29.02
C THR A 760 -18.84 -0.22 -29.12
N CYS A 761 -18.99 1.07 -28.79
CA CYS A 761 -17.91 2.05 -28.90
C CYS A 761 -17.78 2.88 -27.65
N LEU A 762 -16.56 3.20 -27.23
CA LEU A 762 -16.31 4.38 -26.40
C LEU A 762 -16.10 5.57 -27.34
N ILE A 763 -16.79 6.68 -27.08
CA ILE A 763 -16.65 7.93 -27.84
C ILE A 763 -16.48 9.11 -26.89
N ARG A 764 -16.20 10.30 -27.45
CA ARG A 764 -16.43 11.56 -26.75
C ARG A 764 -17.47 12.43 -27.45
N VAL A 765 -18.20 13.20 -26.66
CA VAL A 765 -19.09 14.26 -27.14
C VAL A 765 -18.83 15.50 -26.27
N GLU A 766 -18.37 16.59 -26.88
CA GLU A 766 -17.89 17.79 -26.18
C GLU A 766 -16.83 17.43 -25.11
N GLY A 767 -15.89 16.56 -25.48
CA GLY A 767 -14.80 16.10 -24.64
C GLY A 767 -15.21 15.08 -23.57
N ARG A 768 -16.50 14.81 -23.36
CA ARG A 768 -16.99 13.90 -22.30
C ARG A 768 -17.08 12.46 -22.79
N PRO A 769 -16.61 11.47 -22.02
CA PRO A 769 -16.69 10.07 -22.42
C PRO A 769 -18.15 9.58 -22.39
N VAL A 770 -18.53 8.84 -23.44
CA VAL A 770 -19.87 8.22 -23.60
C VAL A 770 -19.69 6.84 -24.21
N GLY A 771 -20.35 5.84 -23.64
CA GLY A 771 -20.47 4.51 -24.24
C GLY A 771 -21.61 4.48 -25.25
N VAL A 772 -21.39 3.95 -26.45
CA VAL A 772 -22.41 3.82 -27.50
C VAL A 772 -22.68 2.35 -27.76
N LEU A 773 -23.95 1.96 -27.68
CA LEU A 773 -24.44 0.67 -28.14
C LEU A 773 -25.38 0.90 -29.33
N ALA A 774 -25.06 0.35 -30.49
CA ALA A 774 -25.85 0.53 -31.70
C ALA A 774 -26.20 -0.79 -32.36
N ASN A 775 -27.43 -0.92 -32.88
CA ASN A 775 -27.75 -2.06 -33.75
C ASN A 775 -27.08 -1.88 -35.12
N ASN A 776 -26.65 -2.98 -35.73
CA ASN A 776 -26.04 -2.97 -37.06
C ASN A 776 -27.02 -3.48 -38.13
N PRO A 777 -27.64 -2.61 -38.95
CA PRO A 777 -28.61 -3.04 -39.95
C PRO A 777 -28.02 -3.90 -41.07
N LYS A 778 -26.70 -3.90 -41.27
CA LYS A 778 -26.02 -4.79 -42.23
C LYS A 778 -25.99 -6.25 -41.76
N HIS A 779 -26.17 -6.50 -40.47
CA HIS A 779 -26.24 -7.84 -39.89
C HIS A 779 -27.67 -8.19 -39.50
N LEU A 780 -28.26 -9.20 -40.15
CA LEU A 780 -29.62 -9.68 -39.87
C LEU A 780 -30.69 -8.56 -39.85
N GLY A 781 -30.47 -7.47 -40.60
CA GLY A 781 -31.37 -6.32 -40.63
C GLY A 781 -31.46 -5.53 -39.32
N GLY A 782 -30.49 -5.71 -38.40
CA GLY A 782 -30.44 -5.11 -37.06
C GLY A 782 -30.94 -6.01 -35.94
N ALA A 783 -31.27 -7.28 -36.22
CA ALA A 783 -31.73 -8.20 -35.20
C ALA A 783 -30.63 -8.53 -34.19
N ILE A 784 -31.02 -8.71 -32.93
CA ILE A 784 -30.10 -9.05 -31.84
C ILE A 784 -30.04 -10.58 -31.71
N ASP A 785 -28.91 -11.19 -32.07
CA ASP A 785 -28.63 -12.62 -31.89
C ASP A 785 -27.87 -12.89 -30.57
N SER A 786 -27.48 -14.15 -30.30
CA SER A 786 -26.82 -14.51 -29.03
C SER A 786 -25.53 -13.73 -28.81
N ASP A 787 -24.65 -13.70 -29.80
CA ASP A 787 -23.33 -13.07 -29.70
C ASP A 787 -23.46 -11.54 -29.57
N ALA A 788 -24.39 -10.91 -30.32
CA ALA A 788 -24.66 -9.49 -30.18
C ALA A 788 -25.25 -9.16 -28.79
N ALA A 789 -26.14 -10.02 -28.26
CA ALA A 789 -26.69 -9.83 -26.92
C ALA A 789 -25.61 -9.91 -25.84
N ASP A 790 -24.69 -10.86 -25.96
CA ASP A 790 -23.57 -11.03 -25.04
C ASP A 790 -22.59 -9.86 -25.08
N LYS A 791 -22.18 -9.47 -26.29
CA LYS A 791 -21.31 -8.30 -26.51
C LYS A 791 -21.92 -7.03 -25.92
N ALA A 792 -23.20 -6.78 -26.21
CA ALA A 792 -23.91 -5.61 -25.72
C ALA A 792 -24.09 -5.66 -24.19
N ALA A 793 -24.47 -6.82 -23.63
CA ALA A 793 -24.58 -7.03 -22.19
C ALA A 793 -23.27 -6.70 -21.46
N ARG A 794 -22.15 -7.25 -21.91
CA ARG A 794 -20.84 -6.98 -21.31
C ARG A 794 -20.46 -5.50 -21.42
N PHE A 795 -20.68 -4.87 -22.57
CA PHE A 795 -20.37 -3.45 -22.76
C PHE A 795 -21.17 -2.53 -21.82
N LEU A 796 -22.46 -2.83 -21.60
CA LEU A 796 -23.28 -2.09 -20.63
C LEU A 796 -22.77 -2.25 -19.19
N GLN A 797 -22.29 -3.45 -18.81
CA GLN A 797 -21.67 -3.66 -17.50
C GLN A 797 -20.36 -2.87 -17.34
N LEU A 798 -19.54 -2.83 -18.39
CA LEU A 798 -18.30 -2.04 -18.41
C LEU A 798 -18.60 -0.56 -18.15
N CYS A 799 -19.55 0.00 -18.90
CA CYS A 799 -19.95 1.39 -18.75
C CYS A 799 -20.50 1.67 -17.34
N ASP A 800 -21.37 0.79 -16.83
CA ASP A 800 -21.96 0.95 -15.51
C ASP A 800 -20.94 0.80 -14.36
N ALA A 801 -19.95 -0.10 -14.50
CA ALA A 801 -18.92 -0.32 -13.49
C ALA A 801 -18.03 0.92 -13.28
N PHE A 802 -17.83 1.72 -14.33
CA PHE A 802 -16.90 2.85 -14.36
C PHE A 802 -17.57 4.20 -14.66
N ASP A 803 -18.87 4.32 -14.38
CA ASP A 803 -19.58 5.61 -14.45
C ASP A 803 -19.60 6.27 -15.84
N ILE A 804 -19.50 5.46 -16.89
CA ILE A 804 -19.60 5.94 -18.27
C ILE A 804 -21.08 5.97 -18.68
N PRO A 805 -21.66 7.13 -19.02
CA PRO A 805 -23.04 7.22 -19.49
C PRO A 805 -23.20 6.52 -20.84
N VAL A 806 -24.39 5.98 -21.11
CA VAL A 806 -24.63 5.18 -22.33
C VAL A 806 -25.62 5.83 -23.28
N LEU A 807 -25.30 5.86 -24.57
CA LEU A 807 -26.22 6.19 -25.65
C LEU A 807 -26.53 4.94 -26.49
N ASN A 808 -27.81 4.59 -26.54
CA ASN A 808 -28.33 3.49 -27.33
C ASN A 808 -28.87 4.00 -28.67
N LEU A 809 -28.25 3.60 -29.78
CA LEU A 809 -28.70 3.89 -31.13
C LEU A 809 -29.50 2.68 -31.66
N CYS A 810 -30.82 2.79 -31.57
CA CYS A 810 -31.75 1.69 -31.82
C CYS A 810 -32.19 1.64 -33.29
N ASP A 811 -31.92 0.51 -33.95
CA ASP A 811 -32.46 0.15 -35.26
C ASP A 811 -32.56 -1.37 -35.36
N THR A 812 -33.52 -1.93 -34.63
CA THR A 812 -33.71 -3.37 -34.52
C THR A 812 -35.16 -3.78 -34.84
N PRO A 813 -35.35 -4.83 -35.65
CA PRO A 813 -36.65 -5.47 -35.84
C PRO A 813 -37.06 -6.35 -34.64
N GLY A 814 -36.19 -6.52 -33.65
CA GLY A 814 -36.40 -7.36 -32.48
C GLY A 814 -35.20 -8.26 -32.18
N ILE A 815 -35.36 -9.13 -31.18
CA ILE A 815 -34.47 -10.26 -30.95
C ILE A 815 -34.62 -11.23 -32.13
N MET A 816 -33.53 -11.85 -32.56
CA MET A 816 -33.55 -12.83 -33.65
C MET A 816 -34.50 -13.98 -33.29
N VAL A 817 -35.15 -14.59 -34.28
CA VAL A 817 -36.10 -15.69 -34.03
C VAL A 817 -35.89 -16.83 -35.01
N GLY A 818 -36.14 -18.05 -34.56
CA GLY A 818 -36.12 -19.24 -35.41
C GLY A 818 -35.45 -20.44 -34.73
N PRO A 819 -35.79 -21.66 -35.15
CA PRO A 819 -35.36 -22.88 -34.44
C PRO A 819 -33.83 -23.05 -34.38
N GLU A 820 -33.09 -22.53 -35.37
CA GLU A 820 -31.63 -22.63 -35.37
C GLU A 820 -30.97 -21.69 -34.37
N ILE A 821 -31.44 -20.44 -34.25
CA ILE A 821 -30.89 -19.49 -33.28
C ILE A 821 -31.27 -19.88 -31.85
N GLU A 822 -32.39 -20.56 -31.63
CA GLU A 822 -32.70 -21.06 -30.28
C GLU A 822 -31.68 -22.10 -29.77
N LYS A 823 -30.97 -22.80 -30.67
CA LYS A 823 -29.92 -23.77 -30.29
C LYS A 823 -28.69 -23.10 -29.67
N THR A 824 -28.48 -21.81 -29.93
CA THR A 824 -27.41 -21.01 -29.32
C THR A 824 -27.82 -20.48 -27.95
N ALA A 825 -28.88 -21.04 -27.34
CA ALA A 825 -29.45 -20.63 -26.07
C ALA A 825 -29.93 -19.16 -26.06
N LEU A 826 -30.43 -18.66 -27.20
CA LEU A 826 -30.78 -17.25 -27.41
C LEU A 826 -31.61 -16.63 -26.28
N VAL A 827 -32.57 -17.37 -25.72
CA VAL A 827 -33.37 -16.93 -24.57
C VAL A 827 -32.48 -16.45 -23.42
N ARG A 828 -31.43 -17.20 -23.06
CA ARG A 828 -30.51 -16.85 -21.98
C ARG A 828 -29.69 -15.62 -22.33
N HIS A 829 -29.13 -15.59 -23.54
CA HIS A 829 -28.25 -14.51 -24.02
C HIS A 829 -28.99 -13.18 -24.15
N SER A 830 -30.13 -13.17 -24.85
CA SER A 830 -30.96 -11.97 -25.00
C SER A 830 -31.57 -11.48 -23.68
N SER A 831 -31.89 -12.38 -22.73
CA SER A 831 -32.37 -12.00 -21.39
C SER A 831 -31.34 -11.19 -20.59
N ARG A 832 -30.03 -11.35 -20.87
CA ARG A 832 -28.98 -10.57 -20.18
C ARG A 832 -29.16 -9.06 -20.40
N LEU A 833 -29.61 -8.63 -21.58
CA LEU A 833 -29.85 -7.22 -21.87
C LEU A 833 -30.93 -6.62 -20.96
N PHE A 834 -32.00 -7.37 -20.69
CA PHE A 834 -33.04 -6.93 -19.75
C PHE A 834 -32.51 -6.88 -18.31
N LEU A 835 -31.80 -7.92 -17.88
CA LEU A 835 -31.26 -7.99 -16.52
C LEU A 835 -30.26 -6.87 -16.25
N ILE A 836 -29.39 -6.58 -17.21
CA ILE A 836 -28.36 -5.55 -17.06
C ILE A 836 -29.00 -4.18 -17.21
N GLY A 837 -29.73 -3.93 -18.30
CA GLY A 837 -30.35 -2.64 -18.58
C GLY A 837 -31.28 -2.15 -17.46
N ALA A 838 -32.09 -3.04 -16.87
CA ALA A 838 -32.98 -2.68 -15.77
C ALA A 838 -32.25 -2.40 -14.44
N ASN A 839 -30.98 -2.79 -14.31
CA ASN A 839 -30.16 -2.63 -13.11
C ASN A 839 -28.94 -1.73 -13.35
N MET A 840 -28.92 -0.96 -14.44
CA MET A 840 -27.89 0.07 -14.65
C MET A 840 -28.13 1.24 -13.70
N SER A 841 -27.04 1.74 -13.11
CA SER A 841 -27.02 2.92 -12.25
C SER A 841 -26.60 4.18 -13.02
N VAL A 842 -25.81 4.01 -14.09
CA VAL A 842 -25.42 5.12 -14.97
C VAL A 842 -26.60 5.59 -15.82
N PRO A 843 -26.69 6.89 -16.11
CA PRO A 843 -27.71 7.39 -17.01
C PRO A 843 -27.51 6.81 -18.40
N PHE A 844 -28.61 6.40 -19.02
CA PHE A 844 -28.61 5.98 -20.41
C PHE A 844 -29.70 6.69 -21.21
N PHE A 845 -29.45 6.80 -22.50
CA PHE A 845 -30.23 7.58 -23.46
C PHE A 845 -30.53 6.72 -24.67
N THR A 846 -31.67 6.92 -25.33
CA THR A 846 -32.01 6.14 -26.53
C THR A 846 -32.42 7.06 -27.68
N ILE A 847 -31.80 6.84 -28.84
CA ILE A 847 -32.22 7.42 -30.12
C ILE A 847 -32.63 6.29 -31.04
N VAL A 848 -33.91 6.24 -31.41
CA VAL A 848 -34.40 5.29 -32.42
C VAL A 848 -34.13 5.87 -33.80
N LEU A 849 -33.16 5.30 -34.51
CA LEU A 849 -32.73 5.73 -35.85
C LEU A 849 -33.77 5.35 -36.91
N ARG A 850 -34.28 4.12 -36.82
CA ARG A 850 -35.33 3.61 -37.71
C ARG A 850 -36.21 2.59 -37.00
N LYS A 851 -35.81 1.34 -36.79
CA LYS A 851 -36.72 0.33 -36.20
C LYS A 851 -36.60 0.27 -34.68
N GLY A 852 -37.71 0.46 -33.99
CA GLY A 852 -37.85 0.23 -32.55
C GLY A 852 -38.87 -0.87 -32.26
N TYR A 853 -38.64 -2.09 -32.75
CA TYR A 853 -39.67 -3.14 -32.71
C TYR A 853 -39.52 -4.14 -31.57
N GLY A 854 -40.67 -4.54 -31.02
CA GLY A 854 -40.83 -5.65 -30.09
C GLY A 854 -39.88 -5.60 -28.89
N LEU A 855 -39.57 -6.79 -28.37
CA LEU A 855 -38.69 -6.94 -27.21
C LEU A 855 -37.24 -6.51 -27.48
N GLY A 856 -36.77 -6.54 -28.73
CA GLY A 856 -35.41 -6.09 -29.05
C GLY A 856 -35.25 -4.58 -28.89
N GLY A 857 -36.18 -3.78 -29.42
CA GLY A 857 -36.16 -2.34 -29.24
C GLY A 857 -36.35 -1.93 -27.76
N ILE A 858 -37.19 -2.66 -27.05
CA ILE A 858 -37.38 -2.48 -25.60
C ILE A 858 -36.11 -2.83 -24.82
N ALA A 859 -35.41 -3.91 -25.16
CA ALA A 859 -34.14 -4.30 -24.54
C ALA A 859 -33.04 -3.24 -24.76
N MET A 860 -32.94 -2.70 -25.98
CA MET A 860 -32.03 -1.59 -26.30
C MET A 860 -32.34 -0.34 -25.48
N ALA A 861 -33.59 -0.13 -25.08
CA ALA A 861 -33.99 0.96 -24.20
C ALA A 861 -33.95 0.59 -22.70
N GLY A 862 -33.22 -0.45 -22.30
CA GLY A 862 -33.07 -0.83 -20.89
C GLY A 862 -34.30 -1.55 -20.29
N GLY A 863 -35.20 -2.08 -21.12
CA GLY A 863 -36.40 -2.81 -20.69
C GLY A 863 -37.70 -2.01 -20.80
N SER A 864 -37.63 -0.71 -21.12
CA SER A 864 -38.78 0.14 -21.43
C SER A 864 -38.33 1.41 -22.13
N TYR A 865 -39.07 1.91 -23.12
CA TYR A 865 -38.81 3.23 -23.72
C TYR A 865 -38.96 4.40 -22.73
N LYS A 866 -39.43 4.15 -21.51
CA LYS A 866 -39.49 5.14 -20.42
C LYS A 866 -38.43 4.91 -19.33
N ALA A 867 -37.54 3.92 -19.49
CA ALA A 867 -36.46 3.68 -18.54
C ALA A 867 -35.26 4.60 -18.79
N ALA A 868 -34.99 4.95 -20.05
CA ALA A 868 -33.94 5.89 -20.41
C ALA A 868 -34.26 7.31 -19.92
N TYR A 869 -33.22 8.11 -19.68
CA TYR A 869 -33.37 9.52 -19.30
C TYR A 869 -34.06 10.33 -20.40
N PHE A 870 -33.81 9.98 -21.66
CA PHE A 870 -34.70 10.26 -22.77
C PHE A 870 -34.77 9.07 -23.71
N THR A 871 -35.92 8.91 -24.36
CA THR A 871 -36.05 8.15 -25.60
C THR A 871 -36.64 9.06 -26.66
N VAL A 872 -35.82 9.39 -27.66
CA VAL A 872 -36.24 10.16 -28.84
C VAL A 872 -36.10 9.31 -30.10
N ALA A 873 -36.71 9.76 -31.20
CA ALA A 873 -36.56 9.13 -32.49
C ALA A 873 -36.13 10.14 -33.55
N TRP A 874 -35.41 9.68 -34.56
CA TRP A 874 -35.26 10.43 -35.81
C TRP A 874 -36.56 10.35 -36.63
N PRO A 875 -36.75 11.20 -37.66
CA PRO A 875 -37.98 11.20 -38.46
C PRO A 875 -38.24 9.87 -39.18
N THR A 876 -37.19 9.09 -39.42
CA THR A 876 -37.22 7.73 -39.99
C THR A 876 -37.64 6.64 -39.01
N GLY A 877 -37.84 6.98 -37.73
CA GLY A 877 -38.27 6.06 -36.68
C GLY A 877 -39.63 5.41 -36.96
N GLU A 878 -39.73 4.12 -36.67
CA GLU A 878 -40.94 3.30 -36.74
C GLU A 878 -41.02 2.37 -35.51
N PHE A 879 -42.20 2.29 -34.89
CA PHE A 879 -42.47 1.52 -33.66
C PHE A 879 -43.61 0.52 -33.88
N TYR A 880 -43.39 -0.73 -33.47
CA TYR A 880 -44.40 -1.78 -33.57
C TYR A 880 -44.09 -2.95 -32.63
N GLY A 881 -45.09 -3.77 -32.28
CA GLY A 881 -44.90 -4.91 -31.38
C GLY A 881 -44.08 -6.06 -31.98
N MET A 882 -44.01 -6.15 -33.30
CA MET A 882 -43.24 -7.13 -34.08
C MET A 882 -43.03 -6.61 -35.51
N GLY A 883 -42.38 -7.36 -36.40
CA GLY A 883 -42.31 -6.97 -37.83
C GLY A 883 -43.71 -6.79 -38.44
N ILE A 884 -43.95 -5.65 -39.08
CA ILE A 884 -45.28 -5.22 -39.56
C ILE A 884 -45.87 -6.20 -40.58
N GLU A 885 -45.07 -6.72 -41.52
CA GLU A 885 -45.52 -7.72 -42.49
C GLU A 885 -46.03 -9.00 -41.82
N GLY A 886 -45.35 -9.42 -40.76
CA GLY A 886 -45.71 -10.59 -39.96
C GLY A 886 -46.98 -10.37 -39.15
N ALA A 887 -47.11 -9.18 -38.55
CA ALA A 887 -48.29 -8.80 -37.80
C ALA A 887 -49.55 -8.76 -38.66
N VAL A 888 -49.48 -8.17 -39.86
CA VAL A 888 -50.63 -8.16 -40.79
C VAL A 888 -51.00 -9.57 -41.22
N LYS A 889 -50.02 -10.41 -41.59
CA LYS A 889 -50.27 -11.82 -41.96
C LYS A 889 -50.91 -12.63 -40.84
N LEU A 890 -50.50 -12.40 -39.60
CA LEU A 890 -51.02 -13.13 -38.44
C LEU A 890 -52.41 -12.62 -38.03
N GLY A 891 -52.58 -11.30 -37.91
CA GLY A 891 -53.80 -10.66 -37.44
C GLY A 891 -54.98 -10.78 -38.41
N TYR A 892 -54.71 -10.79 -39.72
CA TYR A 892 -55.74 -10.83 -40.78
C TYR A 892 -55.70 -12.13 -41.59
N ARG A 893 -55.15 -13.22 -41.04
CA ARG A 893 -54.96 -14.48 -41.76
C ARG A 893 -56.25 -15.00 -42.39
N ASN A 894 -57.34 -15.03 -41.63
CA ASN A 894 -58.62 -15.58 -42.09
C ASN A 894 -59.25 -14.66 -43.15
N ASP A 895 -59.17 -13.34 -42.96
CA ASP A 895 -59.71 -12.35 -43.89
C ASP A 895 -58.97 -12.39 -45.24
N LEU A 896 -57.64 -12.47 -45.20
CA LEU A 896 -56.82 -12.60 -46.41
C LEU A 896 -57.04 -13.96 -47.09
N ALA A 897 -57.21 -15.04 -46.34
CA ALA A 897 -57.49 -16.36 -46.91
C ALA A 897 -58.88 -16.45 -47.56
N ALA A 898 -59.85 -15.65 -47.09
CA ALA A 898 -61.20 -15.59 -47.65
C ALA A 898 -61.27 -14.89 -49.02
N ILE A 899 -60.27 -14.08 -49.40
CA ILE A 899 -60.18 -13.47 -50.73
C ILE A 899 -59.68 -14.54 -51.72
N GLU A 900 -60.51 -14.96 -52.68
CA GLU A 900 -60.17 -16.04 -53.62
C GLU A 900 -59.14 -15.62 -54.68
N ASP A 901 -59.22 -14.39 -55.20
CA ASP A 901 -58.29 -13.86 -56.19
C ASP A 901 -56.90 -13.57 -55.58
N PRO A 902 -55.83 -14.23 -56.06
CA PRO A 902 -54.48 -13.95 -55.58
C PRO A 902 -54.01 -12.51 -55.79
N GLN A 903 -54.45 -11.81 -56.85
CA GLN A 903 -54.07 -10.42 -57.11
C GLN A 903 -54.76 -9.47 -56.14
N GLU A 904 -56.07 -9.63 -55.94
CA GLU A 904 -56.83 -8.88 -54.94
C GLU A 904 -56.33 -9.11 -53.51
N ARG A 905 -55.97 -10.36 -53.17
CA ARG A 905 -55.39 -10.70 -51.87
C ARG A 905 -54.06 -9.98 -51.64
N LEU A 906 -53.18 -9.98 -52.65
CA LEU A 906 -51.89 -9.30 -52.58
C LEU A 906 -52.06 -7.78 -52.47
N ALA A 907 -52.98 -7.19 -53.24
CA ALA A 907 -53.27 -5.76 -53.17
C ALA A 907 -53.85 -5.36 -51.80
N THR A 908 -54.76 -6.16 -51.25
CA THR A 908 -55.33 -5.95 -49.92
C THR A 908 -54.27 -6.08 -48.83
N TYR A 909 -53.43 -7.10 -48.91
CA TYR A 909 -52.29 -7.29 -48.02
C TYR A 909 -51.35 -6.08 -48.05
N GLN A 910 -50.96 -5.62 -49.24
CA GLN A 910 -50.07 -4.47 -49.39
C GLN A 910 -50.70 -3.20 -48.82
N ARG A 911 -51.99 -2.95 -49.07
CA ARG A 911 -52.71 -1.81 -48.48
C ARG A 911 -52.70 -1.85 -46.95
N MET A 912 -52.99 -3.01 -46.34
CA MET A 912 -52.95 -3.17 -44.88
C MET A 912 -51.54 -2.94 -44.32
N VAL A 913 -50.51 -3.41 -45.03
CA VAL A 913 -49.11 -3.19 -44.67
C VAL A 913 -48.75 -1.71 -44.75
N ASP A 914 -49.14 -1.02 -45.83
CA ASP A 914 -48.89 0.43 -46.00
C ASP A 914 -49.60 1.26 -44.92
N GLU A 915 -50.86 0.93 -44.60
CA GLU A 915 -51.62 1.56 -43.51
C GLU A 915 -50.95 1.33 -42.14
N ALA A 916 -50.46 0.12 -41.88
CA ALA A 916 -49.73 -0.18 -40.64
C ALA A 916 -48.40 0.58 -40.57
N TYR A 917 -47.71 0.77 -41.70
CA TYR A 917 -46.49 1.59 -41.75
C TYR A 917 -46.76 3.06 -41.46
N GLU A 918 -47.81 3.62 -42.03
CA GLU A 918 -48.24 4.97 -41.70
C GLU A 918 -48.52 5.10 -40.20
N GLY A 919 -49.26 4.17 -39.61
CA GLY A 919 -49.53 4.14 -38.16
C GLY A 919 -48.30 3.97 -37.27
N ALA A 920 -47.26 3.28 -37.74
CA ALA A 920 -46.06 2.96 -36.98
C ALA A 920 -45.02 4.10 -36.92
N LYS A 921 -45.17 5.16 -37.73
CA LYS A 921 -44.22 6.29 -37.76
C LYS A 921 -43.98 6.89 -36.38
N ALA A 922 -42.75 7.32 -36.11
CA ALA A 922 -42.35 7.94 -34.85
C ALA A 922 -43.24 9.13 -34.47
N LEU A 923 -43.67 9.96 -35.44
CA LEU A 923 -44.59 11.08 -35.20
C LEU A 923 -45.90 10.63 -34.56
N ASN A 924 -46.45 9.50 -35.00
CA ASN A 924 -47.65 8.94 -34.40
C ASN A 924 -47.35 8.40 -33.01
N HIS A 925 -46.22 7.72 -32.83
CA HIS A 925 -45.82 7.18 -31.53
C HIS A 925 -45.61 8.28 -30.48
N ALA A 926 -45.02 9.42 -30.88
CA ALA A 926 -44.86 10.60 -30.03
C ALA A 926 -46.20 11.30 -29.71
N SER A 927 -47.19 11.27 -30.62
CA SER A 927 -48.49 11.95 -30.42
C SER A 927 -49.28 11.48 -29.19
N TYR A 928 -49.02 10.26 -28.72
CA TYR A 928 -49.58 9.70 -27.48
C TYR A 928 -48.51 9.46 -26.40
N PHE A 929 -47.38 10.17 -26.50
CA PHE A 929 -46.28 10.16 -25.54
C PHE A 929 -45.60 8.79 -25.36
N GLY A 930 -45.58 7.96 -26.40
CA GLY A 930 -44.83 6.69 -26.39
C GLY A 930 -43.32 6.88 -26.26
N ILE A 931 -42.81 7.98 -26.82
CA ILE A 931 -41.44 8.50 -26.72
C ILE A 931 -41.49 9.98 -26.35
N ASP A 932 -40.33 10.57 -26.06
CA ASP A 932 -40.25 11.93 -25.54
C ASP A 932 -40.29 12.98 -26.66
N ASP A 933 -39.67 12.69 -27.82
CA ASP A 933 -39.77 13.56 -29.00
C ASP A 933 -39.37 12.84 -30.31
N VAL A 934 -39.70 13.47 -31.44
CA VAL A 934 -39.14 13.16 -32.77
C VAL A 934 -38.28 14.33 -33.22
N ILE A 935 -36.97 14.14 -33.17
CA ILE A 935 -35.99 15.23 -33.29
C ILE A 935 -35.41 15.34 -34.70
N ASP A 936 -34.88 16.51 -35.07
CA ASP A 936 -33.97 16.59 -36.22
C ASP A 936 -32.67 15.84 -35.87
N PRO A 937 -32.15 14.95 -36.74
CA PRO A 937 -30.90 14.25 -36.47
C PRO A 937 -29.74 15.15 -36.01
N VAL A 938 -29.68 16.40 -36.46
CA VAL A 938 -28.65 17.38 -36.05
C VAL A 938 -28.68 17.71 -34.54
N GLU A 939 -29.84 17.53 -33.89
CA GLU A 939 -30.06 17.87 -32.47
C GLU A 939 -29.60 16.73 -31.53
N SER A 940 -29.17 15.59 -32.06
CA SER A 940 -28.78 14.41 -31.26
C SER A 940 -27.72 14.75 -30.20
N ARG A 941 -26.68 15.51 -30.57
CA ARG A 941 -25.65 15.97 -29.62
C ARG A 941 -26.22 16.95 -28.59
N HIS A 942 -27.10 17.86 -29.02
CA HIS A 942 -27.71 18.85 -28.14
C HIS A 942 -28.52 18.18 -27.03
N TRP A 943 -29.35 17.19 -27.36
CA TRP A 943 -30.10 16.40 -26.40
C TRP A 943 -29.19 15.69 -25.40
N LEU A 944 -28.23 14.90 -25.92
CA LEU A 944 -27.30 14.15 -25.09
C LEU A 944 -26.55 15.03 -24.08
N ILE A 945 -25.94 16.11 -24.57
CA ILE A 945 -25.10 16.97 -23.75
C ILE A 945 -25.89 17.75 -22.71
N ASN A 946 -27.04 18.32 -23.07
CA ASN A 946 -27.81 19.12 -22.10
C ASN A 946 -28.39 18.23 -21.01
N CYS A 947 -28.80 16.99 -21.33
CA CYS A 947 -29.20 16.02 -20.32
C CYS A 947 -28.01 15.61 -19.43
N LEU A 948 -26.84 15.30 -20.02
CA LEU A 948 -25.62 15.00 -19.25
C LEU A 948 -25.24 16.13 -18.29
N LYS A 949 -25.31 17.39 -18.74
CA LYS A 949 -25.04 18.58 -17.92
C LYS A 949 -26.09 18.79 -16.81
N SER A 950 -27.28 18.20 -16.94
CA SER A 950 -28.38 18.32 -15.98
C SER A 950 -28.38 17.22 -14.91
N ILE A 951 -27.62 16.15 -15.11
CA ILE A 951 -27.54 15.03 -14.18
C ILE A 951 -26.63 15.39 -13.01
N ARG A 952 -27.12 15.17 -11.80
CA ARG A 952 -26.33 15.30 -10.57
C ARG A 952 -25.66 13.96 -10.29
N THR A 953 -24.37 13.86 -10.59
CA THR A 953 -23.56 12.67 -10.29
C THR A 953 -23.12 12.68 -8.83
N GLU A 954 -23.45 11.62 -8.10
CA GLU A 954 -22.81 11.37 -6.81
C GLU A 954 -21.36 10.93 -7.02
N PRO A 955 -20.42 11.32 -6.14
CA PRO A 955 -19.07 10.81 -6.20
C PRO A 955 -19.06 9.29 -6.12
N ARG A 956 -18.27 8.63 -6.97
CA ARG A 956 -18.07 7.18 -6.93
C ARG A 956 -17.55 6.81 -5.54
N GLY A 957 -18.32 6.02 -4.79
CA GLY A 957 -17.94 5.58 -3.45
C GLY A 957 -16.70 4.68 -3.46
N HIS A 958 -16.18 4.36 -2.27
CA HIS A 958 -14.94 3.58 -2.14
C HIS A 958 -15.05 2.12 -2.61
N GLY A 959 -16.23 1.60 -2.96
CA GLY A 959 -16.45 0.20 -3.33
C GLY A 959 -16.69 -0.02 -4.83
N LYS A 960 -16.86 -1.29 -5.22
CA LYS A 960 -17.28 -1.63 -6.58
C LYS A 960 -18.78 -1.38 -6.76
N LYS A 961 -19.16 -0.84 -7.93
CA LYS A 961 -20.58 -0.81 -8.36
C LYS A 961 -21.10 -2.18 -8.76
N ARG A 962 -20.24 -2.98 -9.42
CA ARG A 962 -20.53 -4.35 -9.85
C ARG A 962 -19.46 -5.29 -9.29
N PRO A 963 -19.78 -6.53 -8.90
CA PRO A 963 -18.78 -7.47 -8.40
C PRO A 963 -17.62 -7.71 -9.37
N ALA A 964 -17.92 -7.72 -10.67
CA ALA A 964 -16.99 -7.77 -11.80
C ALA A 964 -17.73 -7.32 -13.09
N VAL A 965 -16.96 -7.01 -14.14
CA VAL A 965 -17.45 -7.01 -15.53
C VAL A 965 -17.26 -8.43 -16.05
N ASP A 966 -18.32 -9.10 -16.51
CA ASP A 966 -18.19 -10.49 -16.91
C ASP A 966 -17.30 -10.67 -18.15
N ALA A 967 -16.62 -11.82 -18.23
CA ALA A 967 -15.64 -12.12 -19.29
C ALA A 967 -16.27 -12.67 -20.57
N TRP A 968 -17.61 -12.71 -20.65
CA TRP A 968 -18.34 -13.39 -21.73
C TRP A 968 -18.26 -12.62 -23.06
#